data_AF-I2AB98-F1
#
_entry.id   AF-I2AB98-F1
#
_cell.length_a   1.000
_cell.length_b   1.000
_cell.length_c   1.000
_cell.angle_alpha   90.00
_cell.angle_beta   90.00
_cell.angle_gamma   90.00
#
_symmetry.space_group_name_H-M   'P 1'
#
loop_
_entity.id
_entity.type
_entity.pdbx_description
1 polymer ?
#
loop_
_entity_poly.entity_id
_entity_poly.type
_entity_poly.pdbx_seq_one_letter_code
_entity_poly.pdbx_strand_id
1 'polypeptide(L)'
;MSARTLPIRIPPLAGEALESWLVALAHRLDVTWEELLDTVMPASLRQQTVVTAAKFTAWLNPDELAHIATVTAVDESRLHAMTLQPLDGTLITIDRRRRIAWTSWGAITRQRFCPRCLADNHGRWSLDWRLPWVTVCQRHRCFLIDTCPTCSQTVSVAYGWCNGRLRPGPNRCCASVGQAGERRRCGGSLIDIQPDTLPLDHPVLDYQRQLSALLTQPSVGTGVYGVQPVSSAQFLVDIHMLANRILTTTTPRAIARHLGTVDHSQHTRYWRTRLWTKLGQTPTRRGLAATSCASAVATGTTAALMVLLKPSIPQAAEMLRGFTFGDCRFRGRIRPTYSKLGQHPSPVLCAIDIASWVGRRRFIAATDQLRYRLYSAVPSYPMPAGLDALILRCVPNALWDDWAFRLRIGGFTMATQRQALALLVTIVATTTPQKYLEKGMGYRIPERTTSQVYAALHAHPQWPAIAAALIRLHDRLASAPPPIDYRRRCALDYRGLLSLRQWEGLTSLARMSSQSPLIHHAARTWLFDRISGLPSTALPFSIPPGNGRFAADRFLLMLTPELVTRLDEVAAEFLRRRGVDDEPVSWSPPLEWLGELDLPGQYCHAVQTHALRRLLGAGNVSIREAARRLGLSANVIRHELKHNPLRQIPRHVPTQFERARAALPEARLRKLYEDKGLSLPQIAMLVGIKKGNTIGDLARSYGMHVRGNGRKSIPATWIRDRSIVQHHTVREMSAELGVSEDRIRRCALEHGIMLCEYDRPHPPLAAAIARQLPGGEALLPAMADIKAWRRLRRFARASHCETLAAAARQCGCGASVLRGQIIRLESNFGKELLVRSGSRLRPWRPTAFGHTVADLVHQIEARIDTVNDCATRPKH
;
A
#
# COMPACT_ATOMS: atom_id res chain seq x y z
N MET A 1 15.64 55.20 51.86
CA MET A 1 14.54 56.19 51.82
C MET A 1 13.27 55.46 51.42
N SER A 2 12.20 55.56 52.20
CA SER A 2 10.90 54.96 51.85
C SER A 2 10.42 55.52 50.52
N ALA A 3 10.01 54.65 49.59
CA ALA A 3 9.48 55.04 48.29
C ALA A 3 8.21 55.89 48.51
N ARG A 4 8.20 57.13 48.02
CA ARG A 4 7.02 58.01 48.07
C ARG A 4 6.16 57.79 46.84
N THR A 5 4.85 57.74 47.02
CA THR A 5 3.88 57.62 45.92
C THR A 5 3.90 58.85 45.02
N LEU A 6 3.75 58.66 43.71
CA LEU A 6 3.69 59.76 42.74
C LEU A 6 2.46 60.66 42.96
N PRO A 7 2.61 62.00 42.87
CA PRO A 7 1.51 62.93 43.09
C PRO A 7 0.49 62.95 41.94
N ILE A 8 0.93 62.75 40.70
CA ILE A 8 0.07 62.63 39.52
C ILE A 8 0.11 61.18 39.05
N ARG A 9 -1.07 60.57 38.91
CA ARG A 9 -1.24 59.16 38.55
C ARG A 9 -2.21 59.04 37.38
N ILE A 10 -1.97 58.06 36.51
CA ILE A 10 -2.88 57.68 35.42
C ILE A 10 -3.20 56.19 35.60
N PRO A 11 -4.48 55.78 35.60
CA PRO A 11 -4.81 54.37 35.71
C PRO A 11 -4.38 53.59 34.45
N PRO A 12 -3.87 52.35 34.61
CA PRO A 12 -3.55 51.49 33.48
C PRO A 12 -4.82 50.98 32.77
N LEU A 13 -4.83 51.00 31.43
CA LEU A 13 -5.96 50.46 30.67
C LEU A 13 -5.97 48.93 30.70
N ALA A 14 -7.14 48.32 30.47
CA ALA A 14 -7.24 46.86 30.39
C ALA A 14 -6.48 46.34 29.15
N GLY A 15 -5.63 45.33 29.33
CA GLY A 15 -4.83 44.74 28.26
C GLY A 15 -3.75 45.67 27.70
N GLU A 16 -3.34 46.68 28.46
CA GLU A 16 -2.27 47.60 28.08
C GLU A 16 -0.88 47.02 28.36
N ALA A 17 0.09 47.28 27.49
CA ALA A 17 1.49 46.95 27.76
C ALA A 17 2.08 47.88 28.84
N LEU A 18 2.95 47.34 29.69
CA LEU A 18 3.59 48.10 30.78
C LEU A 18 4.33 49.36 30.29
N GLU A 19 5.18 49.23 29.28
CA GLU A 19 5.95 50.36 28.71
C GLU A 19 5.04 51.43 28.12
N SER A 20 3.88 51.04 27.58
CA SER A 20 2.90 52.00 27.06
C SER A 20 2.35 52.89 28.18
N TRP A 21 1.99 52.28 29.30
CA TRP A 21 1.46 53.01 30.43
C TRP A 21 2.52 53.90 31.08
N LEU A 22 3.75 53.38 31.25
CA LEU A 22 4.88 54.18 31.73
C LEU A 22 5.19 55.35 30.79
N VAL A 23 5.13 55.15 29.46
CA VAL A 23 5.32 56.23 28.48
C VAL A 23 4.22 57.28 28.61
N ALA A 24 2.96 56.87 28.80
CA ALA A 24 1.86 57.80 29.03
C ALA A 24 2.02 58.57 30.36
N LEU A 25 2.55 57.93 31.40
CA LEU A 25 2.85 58.55 32.68
C LEU A 25 3.98 59.60 32.55
N ALA A 26 5.09 59.25 31.88
CA ALA A 26 6.18 60.20 31.58
C ALA A 26 5.67 61.39 30.76
N HIS A 27 4.86 61.13 29.74
CA HIS A 27 4.28 62.18 28.90
C HIS A 27 3.38 63.14 29.70
N ARG A 28 2.59 62.61 30.65
CA ARG A 28 1.71 63.43 31.50
C ARG A 28 2.47 64.24 32.56
N LEU A 29 3.54 63.66 33.11
CA LEU A 29 4.43 64.31 34.07
C LEU A 29 5.40 65.29 33.41
N ASP A 30 5.45 65.31 32.07
CA ASP A 30 6.36 66.12 31.27
C ASP A 30 7.85 65.86 31.60
N VAL A 31 8.17 64.60 31.88
CA VAL A 31 9.53 64.13 32.21
C VAL A 31 10.11 63.26 31.10
N THR A 32 11.43 63.14 31.08
CA THR A 32 12.14 62.21 30.21
C THR A 32 11.95 60.76 30.69
N TRP A 33 12.20 59.80 29.81
CA TRP A 33 12.07 58.38 30.15
C TRP A 33 13.04 57.95 31.27
N GLU A 34 14.25 58.50 31.28
CA GLU A 34 15.27 58.23 32.30
C GLU A 34 14.85 58.78 33.66
N GLU A 35 14.39 60.03 33.73
CA GLU A 35 13.87 60.64 34.96
C GLU A 35 12.67 59.87 35.54
N LEU A 36 11.78 59.37 34.68
CA LEU A 36 10.68 58.53 35.14
C LEU A 36 11.22 57.22 35.74
N LEU A 37 12.09 56.51 35.03
CA LEU A 37 12.63 55.23 35.49
C LEU A 37 13.47 55.37 36.76
N ASP A 38 14.25 56.44 36.91
CA ASP A 38 14.96 56.74 38.15
C ASP A 38 14.02 56.91 39.34
N THR A 39 12.77 57.33 39.08
CA THR A 39 11.75 57.50 40.12
C THR A 39 10.99 56.21 40.42
N VAL A 40 10.59 55.46 39.39
CA VAL A 40 9.72 54.27 39.54
C VAL A 40 10.46 52.94 39.71
N MET A 41 11.78 52.92 39.50
CA MET A 41 12.61 51.71 39.62
C MET A 41 13.50 51.72 40.87
N PRO A 42 13.78 50.53 41.47
CA PRO A 42 14.60 50.44 42.67
C PRO A 42 16.06 50.80 42.38
N ALA A 43 16.75 51.31 43.40
CA ALA A 43 18.12 51.86 43.28
C ALA A 43 19.16 50.86 42.75
N SER A 44 18.94 49.55 42.95
CA SER A 44 19.80 48.47 42.45
C SER A 44 19.91 48.40 40.92
N LEU A 45 18.91 48.89 40.18
CA LEU A 45 18.93 48.99 38.72
C LEU A 45 19.52 50.30 38.19
N ARG A 46 19.64 51.33 39.04
CA ARG A 46 20.21 52.65 38.66
C ARG A 46 21.71 52.58 38.39
N GLN A 47 22.40 51.59 38.95
CA GLN A 47 23.85 51.40 38.81
C GLN A 47 24.25 50.51 37.62
N GLN A 48 23.30 49.81 36.99
CA GLN A 48 23.56 49.03 35.78
C GLN A 48 23.41 49.95 34.57
N THR A 49 24.54 50.38 34.03
CA THR A 49 24.62 51.21 32.83
C THR A 49 23.86 50.53 31.69
N VAL A 50 22.97 51.29 31.04
CA VAL A 50 22.03 50.91 29.95
C VAL A 50 20.58 50.59 30.41
N VAL A 51 19.98 51.50 31.17
CA VAL A 51 18.50 51.62 31.37
C VAL A 51 17.76 51.97 30.06
N THR A 52 18.49 52.31 28.98
CA THR A 52 17.94 52.70 27.67
C THR A 52 17.43 51.53 26.80
N ALA A 53 17.57 50.27 27.26
CA ALA A 53 17.14 49.08 26.51
C ALA A 53 16.22 48.13 27.32
N ALA A 54 15.65 48.60 28.42
CA ALA A 54 14.89 47.75 29.33
C ALA A 54 13.52 47.35 28.75
N LYS A 55 13.34 46.04 28.53
CA LYS A 55 12.13 45.41 27.96
C LYS A 55 11.23 44.88 29.08
N PHE A 56 10.66 45.78 29.87
CA PHE A 56 9.89 45.43 31.06
C PHE A 56 8.58 44.68 30.75
N THR A 57 7.97 44.90 29.59
CA THR A 57 6.78 44.14 29.12
C THR A 57 7.12 42.67 28.98
N ALA A 58 8.38 42.32 28.64
CA ALA A 58 8.76 40.92 28.57
C ALA A 58 8.80 40.30 29.96
N TRP A 59 9.44 40.94 30.94
CA TRP A 59 9.58 40.42 32.29
C TRP A 59 9.93 41.52 33.30
N LEU A 60 9.20 41.51 34.42
CA LEU A 60 9.52 42.20 35.66
C LEU A 60 10.02 41.20 36.70
N ASN A 61 11.10 41.56 37.40
CA ASN A 61 11.50 40.83 38.59
C ASN A 61 10.58 41.22 39.78
N PRO A 62 10.50 40.40 40.85
CA PRO A 62 9.61 40.67 41.98
C PRO A 62 9.90 42.00 42.71
N ASP A 63 11.17 42.36 42.85
CA ASP A 63 11.57 43.61 43.53
C ASP A 63 11.16 44.85 42.73
N GLU A 64 11.29 44.80 41.40
CA GLU A 64 10.83 45.81 40.47
C GLU A 64 9.31 45.95 40.53
N LEU A 65 8.59 44.82 40.53
CA LEU A 65 7.14 44.79 40.61
C LEU A 65 6.64 45.46 41.89
N ALA A 66 7.16 45.06 43.05
CA ALA A 66 6.79 45.61 44.35
C ALA A 66 7.13 47.10 44.46
N HIS A 67 8.28 47.52 43.92
CA HIS A 67 8.69 48.92 43.94
C HIS A 67 7.81 49.79 43.03
N ILE A 68 7.53 49.35 41.80
CA ILE A 68 6.63 50.05 40.88
C ILE A 68 5.23 50.13 41.50
N ALA A 69 4.73 49.03 42.07
CA ALA A 69 3.43 49.00 42.73
C ALA A 69 3.34 50.05 43.86
N THR A 70 4.36 50.11 44.70
CA THR A 70 4.46 51.06 45.81
C THR A 70 4.51 52.52 45.32
N VAL A 71 5.38 52.83 44.36
CA VAL A 71 5.57 54.21 43.86
C VAL A 71 4.36 54.71 43.06
N THR A 72 3.71 53.83 42.32
CA THR A 72 2.61 54.20 41.42
C THR A 72 1.22 54.01 42.04
N ALA A 73 1.15 53.36 43.21
CA ALA A 73 -0.08 52.93 43.87
C ALA A 73 -1.00 52.08 42.96
N VAL A 74 -0.38 51.26 42.11
CA VAL A 74 -1.06 50.27 41.26
C VAL A 74 -0.83 48.88 41.84
N ASP A 75 -1.88 48.07 41.88
CA ASP A 75 -1.81 46.70 42.39
C ASP A 75 -0.82 45.82 41.60
N GLU A 76 -0.08 44.96 42.30
CA GLU A 76 0.92 44.07 41.70
C GLU A 76 0.32 43.12 40.67
N SER A 77 -0.89 42.60 40.89
CA SER A 77 -1.55 41.70 39.93
C SER A 77 -1.89 42.41 38.63
N ARG A 78 -2.24 43.70 38.72
CA ARG A 78 -2.53 44.54 37.55
C ARG A 78 -1.26 44.83 36.75
N LEU A 79 -0.15 45.15 37.41
CA LEU A 79 1.14 45.35 36.76
C LEU A 79 1.64 44.04 36.12
N HIS A 80 1.47 42.90 36.81
CA HIS A 80 1.82 41.60 36.27
C HIS A 80 1.04 41.28 34.98
N ALA A 81 -0.26 41.59 34.94
CA ALA A 81 -1.11 41.41 33.77
C ALA A 81 -0.77 42.33 32.58
N MET A 82 0.05 43.38 32.79
CA MET A 82 0.57 44.26 31.74
C MET A 82 1.89 43.75 31.14
N THR A 83 2.37 42.58 31.57
CA THR A 83 3.56 41.90 31.07
C THR A 83 3.20 40.62 30.32
N LEU A 84 4.17 40.06 29.59
CA LEU A 84 4.04 38.76 28.93
C LEU A 84 4.31 37.58 29.87
N GLN A 85 4.66 37.82 31.14
CA GLN A 85 4.97 36.77 32.12
C GLN A 85 3.87 35.71 32.29
N PRO A 86 2.56 36.06 32.27
CA PRO A 86 1.50 35.05 32.34
C PRO A 86 1.52 34.02 31.19
N LEU A 87 2.20 34.33 30.08
CA LEU A 87 2.32 33.45 28.92
C LEU A 87 3.62 32.61 28.93
N ASP A 88 4.51 32.83 29.90
CA ASP A 88 5.79 32.10 30.01
C ASP A 88 5.56 30.63 30.36
N GLY A 89 6.18 29.74 29.60
CA GLY A 89 6.01 28.29 29.74
C GLY A 89 4.73 27.73 29.10
N THR A 90 3.80 28.57 28.64
CA THR A 90 2.56 28.14 27.98
C THR A 90 2.54 28.46 26.49
N LEU A 91 2.75 29.72 26.10
CA LEU A 91 2.75 30.17 24.69
C LEU A 91 4.09 30.77 24.27
N ILE A 92 4.88 31.27 25.23
CA ILE A 92 6.17 31.90 25.01
C ILE A 92 7.20 31.36 26.00
N THR A 93 8.47 31.68 25.75
CA THR A 93 9.57 31.45 26.70
C THR A 93 10.34 32.74 26.89
N ILE A 94 10.63 33.10 28.12
CA ILE A 94 11.30 34.36 28.42
C ILE A 94 12.75 34.12 28.83
N ASP A 95 13.68 34.70 28.08
CA ASP A 95 15.06 34.87 28.52
C ASP A 95 15.11 36.01 29.54
N ARG A 96 15.11 35.67 30.83
CA ARG A 96 15.10 36.63 31.94
C ARG A 96 16.37 37.48 32.00
N ARG A 97 17.52 36.96 31.54
CA ARG A 97 18.79 37.71 31.53
C ARG A 97 18.76 38.81 30.47
N ARG A 98 18.25 38.48 29.27
CA ARG A 98 18.15 39.45 28.16
C ARG A 98 16.83 40.23 28.14
N ARG A 99 15.86 39.85 28.98
CA ARG A 99 14.45 40.29 28.96
C ARG A 99 13.84 40.19 27.56
N ILE A 100 14.05 39.05 26.90
CA ILE A 100 13.51 38.79 25.55
C ILE A 100 12.52 37.65 25.63
N ALA A 101 11.29 37.92 25.18
CA ALA A 101 10.29 36.90 24.95
C ALA A 101 10.52 36.22 23.59
N TRP A 102 10.53 34.90 23.60
CA TRP A 102 10.65 34.02 22.45
C TRP A 102 9.34 33.29 22.22
N THR A 103 8.95 33.17 20.96
CA THR A 103 7.85 32.29 20.56
C THR A 103 8.38 31.15 19.71
N SER A 104 7.49 30.23 19.35
CA SER A 104 7.81 29.22 18.36
C SER A 104 8.19 29.79 17.00
N TRP A 105 7.95 31.08 16.73
CA TRP A 105 8.21 31.73 15.44
C TRP A 105 9.46 32.63 15.48
N GLY A 106 10.15 32.69 16.63
CA GLY A 106 11.34 33.49 16.88
C GLY A 106 11.16 34.54 18.00
N ALA A 107 12.17 35.38 18.20
CA ALA A 107 12.15 36.43 19.20
C ALA A 107 11.12 37.53 18.89
N ILE A 108 10.37 37.95 19.91
CA ILE A 108 9.45 39.10 19.83
C ILE A 108 10.28 40.38 19.78
N THR A 109 10.37 40.96 18.58
CA THR A 109 11.19 42.16 18.30
C THR A 109 10.44 43.26 17.57
N ARG A 110 9.35 42.91 16.87
CA ARG A 110 8.46 43.85 16.19
C ARG A 110 7.30 44.25 17.08
N GLN A 111 6.89 45.50 16.95
CA GLN A 111 5.71 46.04 17.62
C GLN A 111 4.72 46.47 16.55
N ARG A 112 3.50 45.92 16.63
CA ARG A 112 2.41 46.29 15.73
C ARG A 112 1.47 47.28 16.40
N PHE A 113 0.69 48.02 15.62
CA PHE A 113 -0.33 48.91 16.14
C PHE A 113 -1.51 49.12 15.21
N CYS A 114 -2.62 49.57 15.81
CA CYS A 114 -3.75 50.13 15.09
C CYS A 114 -3.72 51.66 15.23
N PRO A 115 -3.56 52.43 14.14
CA PRO A 115 -3.54 53.90 14.17
C PRO A 115 -4.80 54.49 14.80
N ARG A 116 -5.96 53.88 14.54
CA ARG A 116 -7.25 54.31 15.08
C ARG A 116 -7.36 54.05 16.59
N CYS A 117 -6.92 52.89 17.10
CA CYS A 117 -6.84 52.67 18.55
C CYS A 117 -5.89 53.65 19.23
N LEU A 118 -4.77 53.99 18.59
CA LEU A 118 -3.83 54.97 19.14
C LEU A 118 -4.43 56.38 19.18
N ALA A 119 -5.21 56.76 18.17
CA ALA A 119 -5.99 58.00 18.21
C ALA A 119 -7.03 57.97 19.32
N ASP A 120 -7.85 56.91 19.39
CA ASP A 120 -8.95 56.75 20.35
C ASP A 120 -8.47 56.73 21.81
N ASN A 121 -7.34 56.07 22.08
CA ASN A 121 -6.83 55.86 23.44
C ASN A 121 -5.68 56.82 23.80
N HIS A 122 -5.43 57.88 23.02
CA HIS A 122 -4.34 58.83 23.27
C HIS A 122 -2.93 58.19 23.34
N GLY A 123 -2.66 57.24 22.45
CA GLY A 123 -1.35 56.62 22.28
C GLY A 123 -1.04 55.46 23.24
N ARG A 124 -2.06 54.81 23.76
CA ARG A 124 -1.96 53.64 24.65
C ARG A 124 -1.99 52.34 23.82
N TRP A 125 -0.98 51.48 24.01
CA TRP A 125 -0.73 50.29 23.22
C TRP A 125 -1.19 49.03 23.93
N SER A 126 -1.83 48.15 23.16
CA SER A 126 -2.24 46.84 23.67
C SER A 126 -1.03 45.90 23.82
N LEU A 127 -1.05 45.12 24.89
CA LEU A 127 -0.10 44.05 25.16
C LEU A 127 -0.14 42.97 24.07
N ASP A 128 -1.33 42.61 23.58
CA ASP A 128 -1.53 41.57 22.57
C ASP A 128 -0.81 41.88 21.25
N TRP A 129 -0.62 43.16 20.91
CA TRP A 129 0.09 43.57 19.71
C TRP A 129 1.59 43.23 19.73
N ARG A 130 2.13 42.80 20.88
CA ARG A 130 3.47 42.22 20.99
C ARG A 130 3.53 40.81 20.38
N LEU A 131 2.40 40.11 20.31
CA LEU A 131 2.37 38.71 19.89
C LEU A 131 2.42 38.58 18.36
N PRO A 132 3.27 37.70 17.80
CA PRO A 132 3.42 37.54 16.36
C PRO A 132 2.13 37.17 15.61
N TRP A 133 1.24 36.39 16.24
CA TRP A 133 -0.03 35.92 15.68
C TRP A 133 -1.20 36.90 15.81
N VAL A 134 -1.01 38.02 16.51
CA VAL A 134 -1.99 39.10 16.57
C VAL A 134 -1.70 40.07 15.41
N THR A 135 -2.58 40.04 14.42
CA THR A 135 -2.32 40.66 13.10
C THR A 135 -3.40 41.64 12.66
N VAL A 136 -4.57 41.60 13.28
CA VAL A 136 -5.69 42.50 12.99
C VAL A 136 -6.25 43.12 14.25
N CYS A 137 -6.69 44.37 14.16
CA CYS A 137 -7.50 45.00 15.18
C CYS A 137 -8.95 44.58 14.98
N GLN A 138 -9.54 43.85 15.95
CA GLN A 138 -10.95 43.44 15.86
C GLN A 138 -11.91 44.62 16.05
N ARG A 139 -11.54 45.63 16.85
CA ARG A 139 -12.36 46.84 17.09
C ARG A 139 -12.52 47.69 15.82
N HIS A 140 -11.42 48.02 15.15
CA HIS A 140 -11.44 48.86 13.94
C HIS A 140 -11.42 48.07 12.63
N ARG A 141 -11.45 46.74 12.70
CA ARG A 141 -11.44 45.81 11.57
C ARG A 141 -10.36 46.14 10.55
N CYS A 142 -9.10 46.20 10.96
CA CYS A 142 -8.00 46.52 10.06
C CYS A 142 -6.73 45.73 10.36
N PHE A 143 -5.86 45.57 9.36
CA PHE A 143 -4.53 45.00 9.62
C PHE A 143 -3.72 45.93 10.52
N LEU A 144 -3.03 45.34 11.49
CA LEU A 144 -2.07 46.08 12.30
C LEU A 144 -0.87 46.47 11.45
N ILE A 145 -0.36 47.67 11.70
CA ILE A 145 0.76 48.25 10.99
C ILE A 145 2.02 48.08 11.84
N ASP A 146 3.15 47.85 11.18
CA ASP A 146 4.45 47.69 11.83
C ASP A 146 5.54 48.61 11.26
N THR A 147 5.20 49.52 10.34
CA THR A 147 6.13 50.49 9.74
C THR A 147 5.62 51.91 9.88
N CYS A 148 6.55 52.86 10.06
CA CYS A 148 6.22 54.29 10.10
C CYS A 148 5.95 54.83 8.67
N PRO A 149 4.89 55.65 8.45
CA PRO A 149 4.61 56.24 7.14
C PRO A 149 5.70 57.21 6.66
N THR A 150 6.37 57.92 7.57
CA THR A 150 7.34 58.98 7.23
C THR A 150 8.73 58.42 6.90
N CYS A 151 9.22 57.45 7.67
CA CYS A 151 10.58 56.92 7.49
C CYS A 151 10.66 55.47 7.01
N SER A 152 9.50 54.79 6.88
CA SER A 152 9.39 53.39 6.48
C SER A 152 10.12 52.37 7.38
N GLN A 153 10.76 52.82 8.46
CA GLN A 153 11.40 51.95 9.45
C GLN A 153 10.34 51.14 10.21
N THR A 154 10.70 49.89 10.55
CA THR A 154 9.84 49.02 11.37
C THR A 154 9.82 49.52 12.81
N VAL A 155 8.64 49.55 13.43
CA VAL A 155 8.49 49.86 14.85
C VAL A 155 8.95 48.65 15.67
N SER A 156 9.99 48.82 16.49
CA SER A 156 10.57 47.74 17.30
C SER A 156 10.26 47.92 18.78
N VAL A 157 10.10 46.79 19.48
CA VAL A 157 9.92 46.71 20.94
C VAL A 157 11.12 47.30 21.71
N ALA A 158 12.31 47.26 21.13
CA ALA A 158 13.57 47.58 21.81
C ALA A 158 14.24 48.87 21.31
N TYR A 159 13.85 49.36 20.14
CA TYR A 159 14.50 50.49 19.49
C TYR A 159 13.43 51.42 18.93
N GLY A 160 13.20 52.50 19.66
CA GLY A 160 12.33 53.59 19.23
C GLY A 160 11.71 54.29 20.42
N TRP A 161 10.97 53.58 21.25
CA TRP A 161 9.99 54.18 22.16
C TRP A 161 10.60 55.04 23.27
N CYS A 162 11.76 54.65 23.76
CA CYS A 162 12.28 55.16 25.02
C CYS A 162 13.77 55.45 24.91
N ASN A 163 14.14 56.58 24.28
CA ASN A 163 15.46 57.14 24.53
C ASN A 163 15.41 57.80 25.91
N GLY A 164 16.28 57.39 26.83
CA GLY A 164 16.30 57.88 28.22
C GLY A 164 16.22 59.39 28.32
N ARG A 165 16.93 60.10 27.43
CA ARG A 165 17.10 61.55 27.45
C ARG A 165 15.99 62.35 26.75
N LEU A 166 14.96 61.68 26.21
CA LEU A 166 13.88 62.35 25.48
C LEU A 166 12.56 62.18 26.22
N ARG A 167 11.71 63.20 26.12
CA ARG A 167 10.30 63.11 26.50
C ARG A 167 9.58 62.22 25.49
N PRO A 168 8.91 61.15 25.94
CA PRO A 168 8.31 60.21 25.01
C PRO A 168 7.05 60.82 24.37
N GLY A 169 6.87 60.58 23.08
CA GLY A 169 5.67 60.93 22.33
C GLY A 169 4.85 59.67 22.03
N PRO A 170 3.77 59.36 22.77
CA PRO A 170 3.04 58.08 22.65
C PRO A 170 2.49 57.76 21.24
N ASN A 171 2.30 58.80 20.41
CA ASN A 171 1.79 58.70 19.04
C ASN A 171 2.84 59.00 17.95
N ARG A 172 4.12 59.13 18.30
CA ARG A 172 5.18 59.57 17.37
C ARG A 172 6.23 58.50 17.15
N CYS A 173 6.70 58.41 15.92
CA CYS A 173 7.80 57.56 15.54
C CYS A 173 9.10 58.09 16.13
N CYS A 174 9.82 57.22 16.83
CA CYS A 174 11.08 57.57 17.47
C CYS A 174 12.28 56.81 16.85
N ALA A 175 12.11 56.27 15.63
CA ALA A 175 13.18 55.65 14.88
C ALA A 175 14.31 56.65 14.57
N SER A 176 15.56 56.17 14.63
CA SER A 176 16.73 56.91 14.17
C SER A 176 16.82 56.82 12.64
N VAL A 177 16.90 57.96 11.96
CA VAL A 177 16.97 58.08 10.50
C VAL A 177 18.15 58.97 10.10
N GLY A 178 18.83 58.67 9.01
CA GLY A 178 19.98 59.43 8.52
C GLY A 178 20.90 58.62 7.62
N GLN A 179 21.64 59.27 6.72
CA GLN A 179 22.73 58.70 5.92
C GLN A 179 24.05 59.39 6.31
N ALA A 180 25.17 58.65 6.30
CA ALA A 180 26.53 59.20 6.49
C ALA A 180 26.76 60.07 7.74
N GLY A 181 26.60 59.50 8.94
CA GLY A 181 27.12 60.08 10.19
C GLY A 181 26.13 60.94 11.01
N GLU A 182 25.18 61.63 10.39
CA GLU A 182 24.15 62.40 11.11
C GLU A 182 22.88 61.58 11.34
N ARG A 183 22.66 61.14 12.58
CA ARG A 183 21.45 60.40 12.99
C ARG A 183 20.42 61.36 13.58
N ARG A 184 19.36 61.68 12.82
CA ARG A 184 18.18 62.43 13.32
C ARG A 184 17.05 61.49 13.74
N ARG A 185 16.06 62.00 14.47
CA ARG A 185 14.84 61.23 14.82
C ARG A 185 13.73 61.50 13.83
N CYS A 186 12.91 60.49 13.56
CA CYS A 186 11.82 60.63 12.59
C CYS A 186 10.71 61.60 13.05
N GLY A 187 10.19 61.47 14.27
CA GLY A 187 9.12 62.31 14.82
C GLY A 187 7.75 62.18 14.13
N GLY A 188 7.66 61.39 13.06
CA GLY A 188 6.45 61.23 12.23
C GLY A 188 5.27 60.66 13.02
N SER A 189 4.08 61.17 12.75
CA SER A 189 2.85 60.71 13.39
C SER A 189 2.54 59.26 13.01
N LEU A 190 2.25 58.42 14.01
CA LEU A 190 1.79 57.05 13.82
C LEU A 190 0.27 56.96 13.66
N ILE A 191 -0.47 58.02 14.00
CA ILE A 191 -1.93 58.04 13.89
C ILE A 191 -2.42 58.50 12.51
N ASP A 192 -1.59 59.23 11.75
CA ASP A 192 -1.98 59.82 10.46
C ASP A 192 -2.07 58.78 9.32
N ILE A 193 -1.59 57.57 9.55
CA ILE A 193 -1.64 56.50 8.55
C ILE A 193 -3.03 55.88 8.48
N GLN A 194 -3.60 55.85 7.28
CA GLN A 194 -4.88 55.16 7.03
C GLN A 194 -4.66 53.64 7.00
N PRO A 195 -5.24 52.88 7.95
CA PRO A 195 -5.04 51.45 8.01
C PRO A 195 -5.89 50.71 7.00
N ASP A 196 -5.45 49.50 6.70
CA ASP A 196 -6.07 48.61 5.73
C ASP A 196 -7.33 47.96 6.32
N THR A 197 -8.52 48.53 6.04
CA THR A 197 -9.80 48.08 6.61
C THR A 197 -10.37 46.85 5.92
N LEU A 198 -10.85 45.90 6.73
CA LEU A 198 -11.42 44.62 6.36
C LEU A 198 -12.96 44.68 6.44
N PRO A 199 -13.69 44.10 5.46
CA PRO A 199 -15.14 43.85 5.58
C PRO A 199 -15.49 43.07 6.84
N LEU A 200 -16.72 43.21 7.33
CA LEU A 200 -17.18 42.56 8.57
C LEU A 200 -17.03 41.03 8.49
N ASP A 201 -17.40 40.44 7.36
CA ASP A 201 -17.38 38.99 7.12
C ASP A 201 -16.06 38.48 6.53
N HIS A 202 -14.97 39.26 6.68
CA HIS A 202 -13.69 38.86 6.14
C HIS A 202 -13.09 37.69 6.96
N PRO A 203 -12.71 36.55 6.34
CA PRO A 203 -12.28 35.33 7.07
C PRO A 203 -11.12 35.53 8.04
N VAL A 204 -10.24 36.52 7.78
CA VAL A 204 -9.13 36.88 8.68
C VAL A 204 -9.63 37.40 10.05
N LEU A 205 -10.75 38.12 10.09
CA LEU A 205 -11.32 38.62 11.35
C LEU A 205 -11.86 37.45 12.18
N ASP A 206 -12.56 36.52 11.53
CA ASP A 206 -13.04 35.30 12.17
C ASP A 206 -11.90 34.41 12.64
N TYR A 207 -10.84 34.27 11.84
CA TYR A 207 -9.60 33.58 12.23
C TYR A 207 -9.00 34.18 13.50
N GLN A 208 -8.81 35.50 13.54
CA GLN A 208 -8.19 36.14 14.71
C GLN A 208 -9.03 35.91 15.96
N ARG A 209 -10.36 35.98 15.84
CA ARG A 209 -11.31 35.72 16.95
C ARG A 209 -11.20 34.28 17.44
N GLN A 210 -11.24 33.31 16.52
CA GLN A 210 -11.14 31.89 16.84
C GLN A 210 -9.78 31.55 17.46
N LEU A 211 -8.68 32.04 16.88
CA LEU A 211 -7.35 31.82 17.43
C LEU A 211 -7.22 32.37 18.85
N SER A 212 -7.64 33.62 19.07
CA SER A 212 -7.60 34.23 20.39
C SER A 212 -8.40 33.41 21.41
N ALA A 213 -9.60 32.93 21.05
CA ALA A 213 -10.39 32.06 21.92
C ALA A 213 -9.68 30.73 22.23
N LEU A 214 -9.12 30.05 21.22
CA LEU A 214 -8.43 28.77 21.39
C LEU A 214 -7.18 28.88 22.28
N LEU A 215 -6.44 29.98 22.17
CA LEU A 215 -5.23 30.21 22.96
C LEU A 215 -5.49 30.58 24.43
N THR A 216 -6.75 30.83 24.83
CA THR A 216 -7.10 30.99 26.25
C THR A 216 -7.08 29.66 27.01
N GLN A 217 -7.16 28.54 26.29
CA GLN A 217 -7.15 27.19 26.87
C GLN A 217 -5.71 26.64 26.91
N PRO A 218 -5.38 25.74 27.86
CA PRO A 218 -4.05 25.12 27.91
C PRO A 218 -3.82 24.11 26.77
N SER A 219 -4.90 23.53 26.24
CA SER A 219 -4.88 22.56 25.15
C SER A 219 -6.00 22.79 24.16
N VAL A 220 -5.73 22.48 22.89
CA VAL A 220 -6.69 22.56 21.78
C VAL A 220 -7.12 21.16 21.36
N GLY A 221 -8.40 20.85 21.53
CA GLY A 221 -9.05 19.59 21.13
C GLY A 221 -10.09 19.74 20.02
N THR A 222 -10.13 20.89 19.34
CA THR A 222 -11.12 21.19 18.29
C THR A 222 -10.62 20.84 16.90
N GLY A 223 -11.54 20.56 15.96
CA GLY A 223 -11.18 20.22 14.58
C GLY A 223 -10.41 18.90 14.49
N VAL A 224 -9.29 18.90 13.77
CA VAL A 224 -8.46 17.69 13.59
C VAL A 224 -7.83 17.18 14.89
N TYR A 225 -7.71 18.06 15.90
CA TYR A 225 -7.16 17.72 17.21
C TYR A 225 -8.17 17.05 18.13
N GLY A 226 -9.41 16.82 17.69
CA GLY A 226 -10.36 15.97 18.42
C GLY A 226 -9.87 14.52 18.57
N VAL A 227 -9.01 14.05 17.65
CA VAL A 227 -8.38 12.71 17.73
C VAL A 227 -7.31 12.66 18.81
N GLN A 228 -6.49 13.71 18.89
CA GLN A 228 -5.40 13.83 19.85
C GLN A 228 -5.22 15.32 20.17
N PRO A 229 -5.69 15.78 21.34
CA PRO A 229 -5.51 17.16 21.77
C PRO A 229 -4.03 17.52 21.87
N VAL A 230 -3.70 18.77 21.52
CA VAL A 230 -2.33 19.30 21.59
C VAL A 230 -2.28 20.50 22.53
N SER A 231 -1.12 20.80 23.09
CA SER A 231 -0.94 22.03 23.85
C SER A 231 -1.07 23.26 22.94
N SER A 232 -1.45 24.41 23.51
CA SER A 232 -1.59 25.65 22.74
C SER A 232 -0.26 26.11 22.12
N ALA A 233 0.89 25.82 22.77
CA ALA A 233 2.22 26.00 22.17
C ALA A 233 2.42 25.13 20.92
N GLN A 234 2.08 23.84 20.97
CA GLN A 234 2.23 22.94 19.82
C GLN A 234 1.26 23.33 18.69
N PHE A 235 0.05 23.78 19.01
CA PHE A 235 -0.90 24.30 18.02
C PHE A 235 -0.32 25.51 17.26
N LEU A 236 0.38 26.42 17.94
CA LEU A 236 1.07 27.55 17.29
C LEU A 236 2.25 27.11 16.40
N VAL A 237 2.98 26.06 16.79
CA VAL A 237 4.01 25.44 15.93
C VAL A 237 3.37 24.90 14.65
N ASP A 238 2.27 24.15 14.79
CA ASP A 238 1.58 23.54 13.66
C ASP A 238 0.98 24.59 12.71
N ILE A 239 0.36 25.64 13.24
CA ILE A 239 -0.12 26.80 12.45
C ILE A 239 1.02 27.41 11.65
N HIS A 240 2.18 27.62 12.28
CA HIS A 240 3.32 28.27 11.62
C HIS A 240 3.94 27.42 10.53
N MET A 241 4.14 26.12 10.79
CA MET A 241 4.66 25.19 9.80
C MET A 241 3.71 25.07 8.60
N LEU A 242 2.41 24.96 8.85
CA LEU A 242 1.41 24.84 7.81
C LEU A 242 1.25 26.14 7.00
N ALA A 243 1.20 27.29 7.69
CA ALA A 243 1.15 28.61 7.05
C ALA A 243 2.36 28.82 6.13
N ASN A 244 3.56 28.49 6.63
CA ASN A 244 4.80 28.54 5.85
C ASN A 244 4.71 27.68 4.59
N ARG A 245 4.24 26.44 4.74
CA ARG A 245 4.10 25.51 3.62
C ARG A 245 3.11 26.04 2.59
N ILE A 246 1.93 26.49 3.01
CA ILE A 246 0.91 27.03 2.10
C ILE A 246 1.47 28.24 1.34
N LEU A 247 2.06 29.21 2.05
CA LEU A 247 2.61 30.43 1.43
C LEU A 247 3.78 30.15 0.47
N THR A 248 4.56 29.08 0.69
CA THR A 248 5.70 28.73 -0.16
C THR A 248 5.35 27.84 -1.36
N THR A 249 4.23 27.10 -1.29
CA THR A 249 3.87 26.11 -2.31
C THR A 249 2.66 26.49 -3.15
N THR A 250 1.86 27.47 -2.72
CA THR A 250 0.61 27.86 -3.37
C THR A 250 0.73 29.18 -4.12
N THR A 251 0.01 29.32 -5.24
CA THR A 251 -0.11 30.60 -5.94
C THR A 251 -0.97 31.58 -5.11
N PRO A 252 -0.63 32.89 -5.08
CA PRO A 252 -1.47 33.88 -4.41
C PRO A 252 -2.94 33.87 -4.87
N ARG A 253 -3.20 33.48 -6.13
CA ARG A 253 -4.56 33.34 -6.69
C ARG A 253 -5.35 32.19 -6.05
N ALA A 254 -4.73 31.04 -5.81
CA ALA A 254 -5.40 29.91 -5.17
C ALA A 254 -5.75 30.20 -3.70
N ILE A 255 -4.87 30.90 -2.97
CA ILE A 255 -5.17 31.34 -1.59
C ILE A 255 -6.37 32.31 -1.59
N ALA A 256 -6.37 33.29 -2.49
CA ALA A 256 -7.47 34.26 -2.62
C ALA A 256 -8.83 33.58 -2.89
N ARG A 257 -8.84 32.52 -3.73
CA ARG A 257 -10.06 31.77 -4.04
C ARG A 257 -10.66 31.13 -2.78
N HIS A 258 -9.82 30.52 -1.95
CA HIS A 258 -10.27 29.86 -0.72
C HIS A 258 -10.67 30.85 0.37
N LEU A 259 -10.06 32.03 0.42
CA LEU A 259 -10.45 33.11 1.34
C LEU A 259 -11.75 33.83 0.91
N GLY A 260 -12.49 33.34 -0.10
CA GLY A 260 -13.77 33.92 -0.51
C GLY A 260 -13.65 35.31 -1.16
N THR A 261 -12.45 35.77 -1.49
CA THR A 261 -12.21 37.13 -2.02
C THR A 261 -12.47 37.24 -3.52
N VAL A 262 -13.44 36.51 -4.08
CA VAL A 262 -13.67 36.48 -5.53
C VAL A 262 -14.93 37.23 -5.96
N ASP A 263 -15.84 37.62 -5.06
CA ASP A 263 -17.21 37.97 -5.52
C ASP A 263 -17.63 39.45 -5.48
N HIS A 264 -16.82 40.41 -5.00
CA HIS A 264 -17.22 41.85 -5.02
C HIS A 264 -16.18 42.74 -5.74
N SER A 265 -16.61 43.41 -6.81
CA SER A 265 -15.84 43.59 -8.06
C SER A 265 -14.79 44.72 -8.12
N GLN A 266 -14.57 45.55 -7.09
CA GLN A 266 -13.50 46.57 -7.14
C GLN A 266 -12.65 46.66 -5.86
N HIS A 267 -13.27 46.74 -4.69
CA HIS A 267 -12.55 46.80 -3.41
C HIS A 267 -11.73 45.51 -3.17
N THR A 268 -12.31 44.36 -3.49
CA THR A 268 -11.63 43.06 -3.39
C THR A 268 -10.47 42.94 -4.39
N ARG A 269 -10.59 43.51 -5.60
CA ARG A 269 -9.50 43.56 -6.60
C ARG A 269 -8.35 44.47 -6.15
N TYR A 270 -8.66 45.59 -5.50
CA TYR A 270 -7.69 46.49 -4.88
C TYR A 270 -6.90 45.79 -3.76
N TRP A 271 -7.61 45.15 -2.82
CA TRP A 271 -7.00 44.39 -1.73
C TRP A 271 -6.21 43.18 -2.20
N ARG A 272 -6.72 42.45 -3.20
CA ARG A 272 -5.99 41.36 -3.87
C ARG A 272 -4.67 41.88 -4.41
N THR A 273 -4.67 43.00 -5.14
CA THR A 273 -3.43 43.57 -5.66
C THR A 273 -2.48 43.99 -4.53
N ARG A 274 -2.97 44.63 -3.46
CA ARG A 274 -2.16 45.19 -2.38
C ARG A 274 -1.60 44.17 -1.38
N LEU A 275 -2.38 43.14 -1.03
CA LEU A 275 -1.91 42.02 -0.20
C LEU A 275 -0.84 41.24 -0.95
N TRP A 276 -1.02 41.02 -2.25
CA TRP A 276 -0.09 40.24 -3.07
C TRP A 276 1.13 41.02 -3.54
N THR A 277 1.06 42.35 -3.75
CA THR A 277 2.27 43.16 -3.97
C THR A 277 3.15 43.16 -2.73
N LYS A 278 2.58 43.28 -1.52
CA LYS A 278 3.34 43.18 -0.26
C LYS A 278 3.95 41.78 -0.04
N LEU A 279 3.29 40.72 -0.49
CA LEU A 279 3.84 39.35 -0.47
C LEU A 279 4.85 39.08 -1.60
N GLY A 280 4.75 39.80 -2.72
CA GLY A 280 5.61 39.67 -3.91
C GLY A 280 6.84 40.58 -3.95
N GLN A 281 6.91 41.63 -3.13
CA GLN A 281 8.01 42.60 -3.11
C GLN A 281 9.32 42.10 -2.48
N THR A 282 9.39 40.84 -2.02
CA THR A 282 10.56 39.94 -2.09
C THR A 282 10.30 38.71 -1.20
N PRO A 283 9.72 37.62 -1.73
CA PRO A 283 9.94 36.31 -1.12
C PRO A 283 11.33 35.84 -1.57
N THR A 284 12.39 36.47 -1.06
CA THR A 284 13.60 35.67 -0.84
C THR A 284 13.14 34.49 0.00
N ARG A 285 13.50 33.25 -0.37
CA ARG A 285 13.05 31.96 0.22
C ARG A 285 13.23 31.86 1.75
N ARG A 286 12.56 32.71 2.51
CA ARG A 286 12.55 32.85 3.96
C ARG A 286 11.09 32.75 4.34
N GLY A 287 10.74 31.69 5.07
CA GLY A 287 9.38 31.49 5.57
C GLY A 287 8.90 32.65 6.44
N LEU A 288 7.60 32.66 6.73
CA LEU A 288 6.97 33.40 7.81
C LEU A 288 7.88 33.40 9.05
N ALA A 289 8.28 34.57 9.48
CA ALA A 289 9.05 34.78 10.71
C ALA A 289 8.22 35.63 11.66
N ALA A 290 8.61 35.69 12.94
CA ALA A 290 8.05 36.67 13.88
C ALA A 290 8.11 38.13 13.33
N THR A 291 9.06 38.40 12.43
CA THR A 291 9.27 39.68 11.76
C THR A 291 8.49 39.85 10.44
N SER A 292 7.57 38.95 10.08
CA SER A 292 6.75 39.14 8.87
C SER A 292 5.68 40.21 9.09
N CYS A 293 5.31 40.91 8.02
CA CYS A 293 4.24 41.92 8.06
C CYS A 293 2.89 41.27 8.41
N ALA A 294 2.00 42.03 9.04
CA ALA A 294 0.76 41.51 9.59
C ALA A 294 -0.14 40.84 8.53
N SER A 295 -0.21 41.40 7.32
CA SER A 295 -1.00 40.85 6.22
C SER A 295 -0.52 39.47 5.76
N ALA A 296 0.79 39.25 5.69
CA ALA A 296 1.37 37.96 5.31
C ALA A 296 1.10 36.88 6.37
N VAL A 297 1.31 37.24 7.64
CA VAL A 297 1.01 36.36 8.80
C VAL A 297 -0.47 36.02 8.83
N ALA A 298 -1.34 37.02 8.78
CA ALA A 298 -2.79 36.83 8.79
C ALA A 298 -3.25 35.89 7.66
N THR A 299 -2.75 36.09 6.44
CA THR A 299 -3.12 35.27 5.28
C THR A 299 -2.72 33.81 5.47
N GLY A 300 -1.44 33.56 5.79
CA GLY A 300 -0.94 32.19 5.93
C GLY A 300 -1.59 31.45 7.09
N THR A 301 -1.76 32.14 8.22
CA THR A 301 -2.34 31.55 9.42
C THR A 301 -3.85 31.33 9.32
N THR A 302 -4.58 32.22 8.64
CA THR A 302 -6.00 32.00 8.28
C THR A 302 -6.14 30.74 7.41
N ALA A 303 -5.31 30.61 6.36
CA ALA A 303 -5.32 29.42 5.51
C ALA A 303 -4.97 28.14 6.28
N ALA A 304 -4.01 28.21 7.21
CA ALA A 304 -3.67 27.10 8.09
C ALA A 304 -4.85 26.71 9.00
N LEU A 305 -5.54 27.68 9.61
CA LEU A 305 -6.69 27.41 10.48
C LEU A 305 -7.87 26.79 9.72
N MET A 306 -8.12 27.22 8.48
CA MET A 306 -9.14 26.62 7.61
C MET A 306 -8.90 25.12 7.35
N VAL A 307 -7.65 24.67 7.42
CA VAL A 307 -7.26 23.25 7.31
C VAL A 307 -7.38 22.57 8.68
N LEU A 308 -6.79 23.16 9.72
CA LEU A 308 -6.72 22.55 11.06
C LEU A 308 -8.08 22.44 11.77
N LEU A 309 -9.02 23.33 11.47
CA LEU A 309 -10.36 23.28 12.07
C LEU A 309 -11.35 22.39 11.31
N LYS A 310 -10.91 21.67 10.28
CA LYS A 310 -11.76 20.62 9.68
C LYS A 310 -12.01 19.49 10.70
N PRO A 311 -13.19 18.84 10.67
CA PRO A 311 -13.57 17.86 11.67
C PRO A 311 -12.81 16.54 11.56
N SER A 312 -12.10 16.28 10.47
CA SER A 312 -11.35 15.05 10.27
C SER A 312 -10.09 15.24 9.42
N ILE A 313 -9.10 14.37 9.63
CA ILE A 313 -7.84 14.35 8.86
C ILE A 313 -8.09 14.24 7.34
N PRO A 314 -9.00 13.37 6.84
CA PRO A 314 -9.30 13.31 5.40
C PRO A 314 -9.80 14.63 4.81
N GLN A 315 -10.69 15.34 5.53
CA GLN A 315 -11.22 16.64 5.09
C GLN A 315 -10.17 17.75 5.17
N ALA A 316 -9.36 17.77 6.22
CA ALA A 316 -8.23 18.68 6.34
C ALA A 316 -7.22 18.46 5.21
N ALA A 317 -6.89 17.20 4.92
CA ALA A 317 -6.01 16.82 3.84
C ALA A 317 -6.55 17.23 2.46
N GLU A 318 -7.86 17.13 2.25
CA GLU A 318 -8.52 17.65 1.04
C GLU A 318 -8.42 19.16 0.92
N MET A 319 -8.65 19.88 2.02
CA MET A 319 -8.49 21.33 2.05
C MET A 319 -7.05 21.74 1.73
N LEU A 320 -6.07 21.07 2.35
CA LEU A 320 -4.64 21.31 2.09
C LEU A 320 -4.26 21.01 0.64
N ARG A 321 -4.86 19.97 0.03
CA ARG A 321 -4.68 19.68 -1.41
C ARG A 321 -5.16 20.84 -2.26
N GLY A 322 -6.31 21.42 -1.93
CA GLY A 322 -6.88 22.57 -2.64
C GLY A 322 -5.96 23.79 -2.65
N PHE A 323 -5.16 24.00 -1.59
CA PHE A 323 -4.13 25.03 -1.55
C PHE A 323 -2.88 24.63 -2.34
N THR A 324 -2.29 23.48 -2.04
CA THR A 324 -0.92 23.14 -2.50
C THR A 324 -0.84 22.66 -3.94
N PHE A 325 -1.93 22.12 -4.49
CA PHE A 325 -1.89 21.31 -5.71
C PHE A 325 -2.86 21.74 -6.83
N GLY A 326 -3.65 22.80 -6.61
CA GLY A 326 -4.65 23.28 -7.56
C GLY A 326 -4.06 23.90 -8.85
N ASP A 327 -2.93 24.61 -8.74
CA ASP A 327 -2.33 25.37 -9.86
C ASP A 327 -0.87 24.96 -10.18
N CYS A 328 -0.22 24.12 -9.36
CA CYS A 328 1.21 23.85 -9.45
C CYS A 328 1.55 22.42 -9.89
N ARG A 329 2.51 22.29 -10.81
CA ARG A 329 3.20 21.03 -11.16
C ARG A 329 4.18 20.62 -10.05
N PHE A 330 3.71 20.45 -8.81
CA PHE A 330 4.57 19.99 -7.73
C PHE A 330 4.96 18.53 -7.98
N ARG A 331 6.24 18.30 -8.27
CA ARG A 331 6.90 16.97 -8.34
C ARG A 331 7.78 16.78 -7.10
N GLY A 332 7.19 16.81 -5.92
CA GLY A 332 7.90 16.55 -4.67
C GLY A 332 7.65 15.14 -4.12
N ARG A 333 8.57 14.64 -3.29
CA ARG A 333 8.34 13.49 -2.42
C ARG A 333 7.65 13.97 -1.13
N ILE A 334 6.92 13.08 -0.46
CA ILE A 334 6.44 13.33 0.90
C ILE A 334 7.67 13.52 1.79
N ARG A 335 7.84 14.72 2.35
CA ARG A 335 8.92 15.03 3.29
C ARG A 335 8.31 15.62 4.56
N PRO A 336 8.86 15.33 5.73
CA PRO A 336 8.45 15.99 6.96
C PRO A 336 8.72 17.49 6.83
N THR A 337 7.78 18.30 7.30
CA THR A 337 7.97 19.74 7.41
C THR A 337 8.83 19.98 8.66
N TYR A 338 10.04 20.53 8.47
CA TYR A 338 10.93 20.86 9.59
C TYR A 338 10.98 22.37 9.82
N SER A 339 10.96 22.79 11.08
CA SER A 339 11.25 24.17 11.47
C SER A 339 12.76 24.38 11.55
N LYS A 340 13.23 25.56 11.12
CA LYS A 340 14.63 25.98 11.32
C LYS A 340 14.99 26.18 12.81
N LEU A 341 13.99 26.25 13.68
CA LEU A 341 14.12 26.39 15.13
C LEU A 341 14.13 25.05 15.87
N GLY A 342 14.31 23.92 15.16
CA GLY A 342 14.38 22.59 15.77
C GLY A 342 13.04 22.04 16.27
N GLN A 343 11.93 22.70 15.94
CA GLN A 343 10.60 22.23 16.33
C GLN A 343 10.09 21.14 15.38
N HIS A 344 9.24 20.28 15.93
CA HIS A 344 8.61 19.18 15.20
C HIS A 344 7.10 19.39 15.06
N PRO A 345 6.52 19.05 13.90
CA PRO A 345 5.08 19.06 13.71
C PRO A 345 4.42 18.00 14.61
N SER A 346 3.18 18.24 15.02
CA SER A 346 2.41 17.22 15.73
C SER A 346 2.16 15.98 14.85
N PRO A 347 1.85 14.82 15.45
CA PRO A 347 1.43 13.62 14.70
C PRO A 347 0.22 13.90 13.81
N VAL A 348 -0.71 14.75 14.25
CA VAL A 348 -1.91 15.13 13.50
C VAL A 348 -1.55 15.96 12.27
N LEU A 349 -0.65 16.95 12.40
CA LEU A 349 -0.18 17.72 11.24
C LEU A 349 0.57 16.82 10.24
N CYS A 350 1.41 15.90 10.72
CA CYS A 350 2.08 14.91 9.87
C CYS A 350 1.06 14.05 9.09
N ALA A 351 0.00 13.62 9.77
CA ALA A 351 -1.07 12.83 9.18
C ALA A 351 -1.82 13.58 8.09
N ILE A 352 -2.14 14.86 8.30
CA ILE A 352 -2.75 15.73 7.29
C ILE A 352 -1.82 15.89 6.08
N ASP A 353 -0.53 16.14 6.34
CA ASP A 353 0.49 16.31 5.31
C ASP A 353 0.61 15.05 4.44
N ILE A 354 0.65 13.86 5.03
CA ILE A 354 0.70 12.57 4.33
C ILE A 354 -0.61 12.29 3.60
N ALA A 355 -1.76 12.47 4.27
CA ALA A 355 -3.08 12.22 3.70
C ALA A 355 -3.39 13.17 2.54
N SER A 356 -2.75 14.34 2.47
CA SER A 356 -2.88 15.26 1.32
C SER A 356 -2.41 14.62 0.00
N TRP A 357 -1.72 13.49 0.01
CA TRP A 357 -1.25 12.84 -1.22
C TRP A 357 -2.22 11.76 -1.77
N VAL A 358 -3.20 11.28 -0.99
CA VAL A 358 -4.07 10.10 -1.27
C VAL A 358 -4.86 10.20 -2.58
N GLY A 359 -5.23 11.41 -3.02
CA GLY A 359 -6.08 11.63 -4.21
C GLY A 359 -5.36 11.50 -5.56
N ARG A 360 -4.03 11.39 -5.59
CA ARG A 360 -3.22 11.33 -6.82
C ARG A 360 -2.80 9.89 -7.12
N ARG A 361 -3.77 9.01 -7.41
CA ARG A 361 -3.58 7.55 -7.65
C ARG A 361 -2.46 7.18 -8.65
N ARG A 362 -2.06 8.09 -9.54
CA ARG A 362 -0.96 7.88 -10.50
C ARG A 362 0.46 8.07 -9.95
N PHE A 363 0.63 8.59 -8.73
CA PHE A 363 1.94 9.06 -8.25
C PHE A 363 2.47 8.38 -6.98
N ILE A 364 1.68 7.55 -6.28
CA ILE A 364 2.15 6.85 -5.08
C ILE A 364 2.00 5.34 -5.28
N ALA A 365 3.13 4.63 -5.28
CA ALA A 365 3.16 3.18 -5.38
C ALA A 365 2.47 2.53 -4.16
N ALA A 366 1.92 1.32 -4.33
CA ALA A 366 1.28 0.57 -3.26
C ALA A 366 2.16 0.43 -2.00
N THR A 367 3.45 0.20 -2.21
CA THR A 367 4.46 0.09 -1.16
C THR A 367 4.65 1.41 -0.39
N ASP A 368 4.66 2.55 -1.08
CA ASP A 368 4.75 3.86 -0.42
C ASP A 368 3.50 4.13 0.43
N GLN A 369 2.31 3.75 -0.05
CA GLN A 369 1.07 3.91 0.74
C GLN A 369 1.13 3.14 2.07
N LEU A 370 1.79 1.98 2.09
CA LEU A 370 2.05 1.20 3.30
C LEU A 370 3.15 1.83 4.18
N ARG A 371 4.25 2.31 3.57
CA ARG A 371 5.35 2.96 4.31
C ARG A 371 4.87 4.18 5.11
N TYR A 372 3.98 4.98 4.53
CA TYR A 372 3.39 6.15 5.17
C TYR A 372 2.08 5.85 5.93
N ARG A 373 1.72 4.57 6.11
CA ARG A 373 0.53 4.13 6.84
C ARG A 373 -0.74 4.87 6.42
N LEU A 374 -0.91 5.07 5.12
CA LEU A 374 -1.89 6.00 4.54
C LEU A 374 -3.35 5.69 4.90
N TYR A 375 -3.65 4.42 5.18
CA TYR A 375 -4.98 3.92 5.55
C TYR A 375 -5.14 3.61 7.04
N SER A 376 -4.25 4.15 7.89
CA SER A 376 -4.46 4.18 9.34
C SER A 376 -5.34 5.38 9.73
N ALA A 377 -5.82 5.39 10.98
CA ALA A 377 -6.56 6.54 11.52
C ALA A 377 -5.70 7.82 11.57
N VAL A 378 -4.41 7.68 11.86
CA VAL A 378 -3.43 8.77 11.92
C VAL A 378 -2.19 8.36 11.10
N PRO A 379 -2.17 8.64 9.78
CA PRO A 379 -1.00 8.38 8.94
C PRO A 379 0.27 8.98 9.52
N SER A 380 1.39 8.28 9.37
CA SER A 380 2.65 8.66 10.00
C SER A 380 3.84 8.38 9.10
N TYR A 381 4.91 9.14 9.30
CA TYR A 381 6.17 8.92 8.61
C TYR A 381 6.80 7.59 9.07
N PRO A 382 7.54 6.91 8.18
CA PRO A 382 8.25 5.70 8.56
C PRO A 382 9.29 6.00 9.64
N MET A 383 9.44 5.07 10.59
CA MET A 383 10.32 5.23 11.74
C MET A 383 11.76 4.83 11.38
N PRO A 384 12.79 5.49 11.94
CA PRO A 384 14.19 5.08 11.74
C PRO A 384 14.51 3.74 12.42
N ALA A 385 15.59 3.11 11.94
CA ALA A 385 15.96 1.70 12.11
C ALA A 385 15.89 1.14 13.55
N GLY A 386 15.45 -0.12 13.65
CA GLY A 386 15.32 -0.90 14.90
C GLY A 386 14.04 -1.74 14.91
N LEU A 387 12.91 -1.11 14.55
CA LEU A 387 11.62 -1.79 14.41
C LEU A 387 11.63 -2.85 13.30
N ASP A 388 12.38 -2.64 12.23
CA ASP A 388 12.51 -3.60 11.13
C ASP A 388 13.05 -4.95 11.61
N ALA A 389 14.02 -4.95 12.53
CA ALA A 389 14.61 -6.17 13.07
C ALA A 389 13.59 -6.95 13.92
N LEU A 390 12.79 -6.24 14.72
CA LEU A 390 11.68 -6.83 15.48
C LEU A 390 10.64 -7.43 14.52
N ILE A 391 10.14 -6.64 13.57
CA ILE A 391 9.09 -7.07 12.65
C ILE A 391 9.53 -8.26 11.79
N LEU A 392 10.81 -8.31 11.39
CA LEU A 392 11.37 -9.45 10.66
C LEU A 392 11.35 -10.75 11.48
N ARG A 393 11.35 -10.70 12.82
CA ARG A 393 11.19 -11.86 13.71
C ARG A 393 9.71 -12.20 13.95
N CYS A 394 8.83 -11.19 13.94
CA CYS A 394 7.40 -11.35 14.18
C CYS A 394 6.61 -11.92 12.98
N VAL A 395 7.10 -11.73 11.74
CA VAL A 395 6.35 -12.08 10.52
C VAL A 395 6.93 -13.35 9.88
N PRO A 396 6.11 -14.38 9.57
CA PRO A 396 6.56 -15.56 8.83
C PRO A 396 6.89 -15.24 7.37
N ASN A 397 7.76 -16.04 6.75
CA ASN A 397 8.13 -15.90 5.34
C ASN A 397 6.93 -16.04 4.38
N ALA A 398 5.90 -16.78 4.80
CA ALA A 398 4.59 -16.84 4.15
C ALA A 398 3.52 -16.47 5.18
N LEU A 399 2.78 -15.38 4.92
CA LEU A 399 1.77 -14.84 5.85
C LEU A 399 0.80 -15.93 6.33
N TRP A 400 0.34 -15.85 7.58
CA TRP A 400 -0.62 -16.80 8.16
C TRP A 400 -1.80 -17.11 7.24
N ASP A 401 -2.16 -18.39 7.17
CA ASP A 401 -3.20 -18.88 6.25
C ASP A 401 -4.52 -18.13 6.44
N ASP A 402 -4.97 -17.94 7.70
CA ASP A 402 -6.19 -17.22 8.06
C ASP A 402 -6.26 -15.81 7.45
N TRP A 403 -5.19 -15.04 7.63
CA TRP A 403 -5.08 -13.67 7.14
C TRP A 403 -4.97 -13.61 5.62
N ALA A 404 -4.10 -14.43 5.04
CA ALA A 404 -3.91 -14.46 3.60
C ALA A 404 -5.19 -14.90 2.86
N PHE A 405 -6.03 -15.72 3.51
CA PHE A 405 -7.30 -16.15 2.94
C PHE A 405 -8.30 -14.99 2.86
N ARG A 406 -8.40 -14.18 3.92
CA ARG A 406 -9.21 -12.95 3.96
C ARG A 406 -8.75 -11.91 2.94
N LEU A 407 -7.46 -11.85 2.62
CA LEU A 407 -6.87 -10.90 1.68
C LEU A 407 -6.78 -11.42 0.22
N ARG A 408 -7.42 -12.55 -0.10
CA ARG A 408 -7.25 -13.26 -1.38
C ARG A 408 -7.87 -12.51 -2.57
N ILE A 409 -7.10 -12.26 -3.65
CA ILE A 409 -7.54 -11.50 -4.84
C ILE A 409 -7.62 -12.31 -6.16
N GLY A 410 -7.49 -13.64 -6.11
CA GLY A 410 -7.50 -14.49 -7.31
C GLY A 410 -6.27 -14.31 -8.22
N GLY A 411 -6.19 -15.07 -9.32
CA GLY A 411 -5.10 -14.93 -10.31
C GLY A 411 -3.72 -15.51 -9.96
N PHE A 412 -3.44 -15.73 -8.66
CA PHE A 412 -2.15 -16.28 -8.18
C PHE A 412 -2.32 -17.52 -7.31
N THR A 413 -1.23 -18.28 -7.17
CA THR A 413 -1.18 -19.38 -6.20
C THR A 413 -1.22 -18.83 -4.77
N MET A 414 -1.78 -19.60 -3.83
CA MET A 414 -1.86 -19.18 -2.43
C MET A 414 -0.47 -18.97 -1.82
N ALA A 415 0.50 -19.83 -2.15
CA ALA A 415 1.87 -19.69 -1.67
C ALA A 415 2.51 -18.37 -2.14
N THR A 416 2.37 -18.04 -3.42
CA THR A 416 2.90 -16.78 -3.97
C THR A 416 2.29 -15.56 -3.28
N GLN A 417 0.97 -15.56 -3.10
CA GLN A 417 0.28 -14.44 -2.47
C GLN A 417 0.65 -14.29 -0.99
N ARG A 418 0.74 -15.39 -0.23
CA ARG A 418 1.14 -15.40 1.18
C ARG A 418 2.52 -14.75 1.40
N GLN A 419 3.50 -15.11 0.58
CA GLN A 419 4.84 -14.52 0.69
C GLN A 419 4.85 -13.03 0.31
N ALA A 420 4.12 -12.66 -0.75
CA ALA A 420 4.02 -11.26 -1.16
C ALA A 420 3.35 -10.40 -0.08
N LEU A 421 2.28 -10.90 0.56
CA LEU A 421 1.62 -10.23 1.67
C LEU A 421 2.52 -10.13 2.92
N ALA A 422 3.27 -11.17 3.25
CA ALA A 422 4.26 -11.12 4.34
C ALA A 422 5.29 -9.99 4.11
N LEU A 423 5.82 -9.88 2.88
CA LEU A 423 6.73 -8.79 2.52
C LEU A 423 6.06 -7.42 2.65
N LEU A 424 4.79 -7.28 2.25
CA LEU A 424 4.06 -6.02 2.40
C LEU A 424 3.87 -5.63 3.88
N VAL A 425 3.65 -6.57 4.80
CA VAL A 425 3.59 -6.28 6.25
C VAL A 425 4.93 -5.74 6.76
N THR A 426 6.05 -6.29 6.29
CA THR A 426 7.40 -5.79 6.67
C THR A 426 7.73 -4.43 6.05
N ILE A 427 7.04 -4.02 4.97
CA ILE A 427 7.21 -2.72 4.31
C ILE A 427 6.45 -1.60 5.05
N VAL A 428 5.45 -1.93 5.87
CA VAL A 428 4.72 -0.93 6.64
C VAL A 428 5.68 -0.20 7.60
N ALA A 429 5.53 1.12 7.69
CA ALA A 429 6.30 2.00 8.59
C ALA A 429 7.84 1.98 8.46
N THR A 430 8.41 1.35 7.43
CA THR A 430 9.87 1.22 7.29
C THR A 430 10.48 2.21 6.29
N THR A 431 11.70 2.66 6.57
CA THR A 431 12.58 3.34 5.60
C THR A 431 13.46 2.35 4.83
N THR A 432 13.53 1.09 5.25
CA THR A 432 14.46 0.10 4.69
C THR A 432 14.10 -0.25 3.24
N PRO A 433 15.08 -0.25 2.31
CA PRO A 433 14.82 -0.65 0.93
C PRO A 433 14.37 -2.11 0.85
N GLN A 434 13.41 -2.39 -0.04
CA GLN A 434 12.76 -3.70 -0.16
C GLN A 434 13.75 -4.86 -0.32
N LYS A 435 14.85 -4.68 -1.06
CA LYS A 435 15.89 -5.70 -1.26
C LYS A 435 16.49 -6.22 0.05
N TYR A 436 16.64 -5.37 1.06
CA TYR A 436 17.17 -5.79 2.37
C TYR A 436 16.13 -6.59 3.17
N LEU A 437 14.85 -6.24 3.06
CA LEU A 437 13.75 -7.00 3.68
C LEU A 437 13.60 -8.38 3.02
N GLU A 438 13.70 -8.43 1.69
CA GLU A 438 13.69 -9.68 0.91
C GLU A 438 14.83 -10.61 1.33
N LYS A 439 16.06 -10.09 1.44
CA LYS A 439 17.20 -10.85 1.93
C LYS A 439 16.99 -11.33 3.36
N GLY A 440 16.47 -10.45 4.22
CA GLY A 440 16.18 -10.76 5.62
C GLY A 440 15.18 -11.91 5.77
N MET A 441 14.09 -11.90 5.02
CA MET A 441 13.09 -12.97 5.05
C MET A 441 13.50 -14.23 4.26
N GLY A 442 14.64 -14.27 3.58
CA GLY A 442 14.95 -15.39 2.67
C GLY A 442 13.89 -15.54 1.57
N TYR A 443 13.44 -14.42 1.01
CA TYR A 443 12.40 -14.32 0.00
C TYR A 443 12.79 -15.04 -1.30
N ARG A 444 11.89 -15.86 -1.87
CA ARG A 444 12.20 -16.78 -2.98
C ARG A 444 11.42 -16.52 -4.27
N ILE A 445 10.57 -15.49 -4.31
CA ILE A 445 9.73 -15.21 -5.49
C ILE A 445 10.49 -14.28 -6.44
N PRO A 446 10.47 -14.54 -7.77
CA PRO A 446 11.05 -13.64 -8.76
C PRO A 446 10.43 -12.23 -8.69
N GLU A 447 11.26 -11.19 -8.84
CA GLU A 447 10.86 -9.78 -8.76
C GLU A 447 9.68 -9.44 -9.70
N ARG A 448 9.65 -10.03 -10.91
CA ARG A 448 8.55 -9.88 -11.88
C ARG A 448 7.22 -10.38 -11.31
N THR A 449 7.22 -11.52 -10.63
CA THR A 449 6.01 -12.10 -10.04
C THR A 449 5.55 -11.30 -8.84
N THR A 450 6.47 -10.85 -7.97
CA THR A 450 6.15 -9.93 -6.87
C THR A 450 5.49 -8.66 -7.38
N SER A 451 6.06 -8.04 -8.43
CA SER A 451 5.52 -6.83 -9.05
C SER A 451 4.11 -7.05 -9.62
N GLN A 452 3.85 -8.21 -10.22
CA GLN A 452 2.51 -8.57 -10.72
C GLN A 452 1.50 -8.71 -9.57
N VAL A 453 1.88 -9.34 -8.47
CA VAL A 453 1.00 -9.47 -7.28
C VAL A 453 0.71 -8.08 -6.69
N TYR A 454 1.72 -7.22 -6.57
CA TYR A 454 1.53 -5.86 -6.05
C TYR A 454 0.64 -5.01 -6.94
N ALA A 455 0.85 -5.07 -8.25
CA ALA A 455 0.00 -4.37 -9.22
C ALA A 455 -1.45 -4.87 -9.16
N ALA A 456 -1.66 -6.19 -9.03
CA ALA A 456 -2.99 -6.77 -8.91
C ALA A 456 -3.69 -6.40 -7.59
N LEU A 457 -2.96 -6.41 -6.46
CA LEU A 457 -3.48 -5.97 -5.16
C LEU A 457 -3.87 -4.48 -5.20
N HIS A 458 -3.01 -3.64 -5.76
CA HIS A 458 -3.25 -2.19 -5.86
C HIS A 458 -4.39 -1.83 -6.80
N ALA A 459 -4.56 -2.57 -7.90
CA ALA A 459 -5.65 -2.39 -8.84
C ALA A 459 -7.00 -2.89 -8.31
N HIS A 460 -7.01 -3.68 -7.24
CA HIS A 460 -8.24 -4.22 -6.67
C HIS A 460 -9.09 -3.11 -6.02
N PRO A 461 -10.43 -3.08 -6.22
CA PRO A 461 -11.29 -2.04 -5.64
C PRO A 461 -11.19 -1.91 -4.11
N GLN A 462 -11.02 -3.05 -3.42
CA GLN A 462 -10.88 -3.14 -1.96
C GLN A 462 -9.44 -2.92 -1.47
N TRP A 463 -8.51 -2.41 -2.30
CA TRP A 463 -7.15 -2.09 -1.85
C TRP A 463 -7.08 -1.24 -0.57
N PRO A 464 -7.92 -0.20 -0.36
CA PRO A 464 -7.92 0.55 0.90
C PRO A 464 -8.13 -0.33 2.13
N ALA A 465 -9.04 -1.31 2.06
CA ALA A 465 -9.30 -2.23 3.15
C ALA A 465 -8.16 -3.25 3.34
N ILE A 466 -7.58 -3.75 2.25
CA ILE A 466 -6.39 -4.62 2.29
C ILE A 466 -5.21 -3.90 2.94
N ALA A 467 -4.94 -2.66 2.53
CA ALA A 467 -3.84 -1.87 3.07
C ALA A 467 -4.08 -1.52 4.55
N ALA A 468 -5.32 -1.16 4.93
CA ALA A 468 -5.68 -0.94 6.32
C ALA A 468 -5.46 -2.21 7.18
N ALA A 469 -5.82 -3.40 6.67
CA ALA A 469 -5.59 -4.67 7.35
C ALA A 469 -4.09 -4.94 7.57
N LEU A 470 -3.26 -4.74 6.54
CA LEU A 470 -1.81 -4.91 6.64
C LEU A 470 -1.17 -3.92 7.62
N ILE A 471 -1.64 -2.68 7.65
CA ILE A 471 -1.16 -1.66 8.60
C ILE A 471 -1.56 -2.03 10.04
N ARG A 472 -2.83 -2.41 10.27
CA ARG A 472 -3.29 -2.86 11.59
C ARG A 472 -2.50 -4.06 12.10
N LEU A 473 -2.24 -5.03 11.22
CA LEU A 473 -1.43 -6.20 11.55
C LEU A 473 -0.02 -5.80 11.97
N HIS A 474 0.64 -4.94 11.19
CA HIS A 474 1.97 -4.43 11.52
C HIS A 474 1.98 -3.73 12.89
N ASP A 475 1.06 -2.79 13.10
CA ASP A 475 1.01 -1.98 14.33
C ASP A 475 0.77 -2.84 15.58
N ARG A 476 -0.05 -3.89 15.46
CA ARG A 476 -0.30 -4.85 16.54
C ARG A 476 0.91 -5.74 16.81
N LEU A 477 1.60 -6.22 15.77
CA LEU A 477 2.84 -7.00 15.93
C LEU A 477 3.99 -6.16 16.51
N ALA A 478 4.03 -4.86 16.22
CA ALA A 478 5.00 -3.92 16.77
C ALA A 478 4.77 -3.66 18.27
N SER A 479 3.51 -3.57 18.70
CA SER A 479 3.13 -3.28 20.09
C SER A 479 3.07 -4.53 20.98
N ALA A 480 2.66 -5.67 20.43
CA ALA A 480 2.60 -6.96 21.10
C ALA A 480 3.21 -8.04 20.18
N PRO A 481 4.52 -8.30 20.30
CA PRO A 481 5.20 -9.33 19.51
C PRO A 481 4.55 -10.72 19.71
N PRO A 482 4.53 -11.56 18.67
CA PRO A 482 3.99 -12.90 18.77
C PRO A 482 4.87 -13.79 19.66
N PRO A 483 4.31 -14.86 20.24
CA PRO A 483 5.07 -15.80 21.07
C PRO A 483 6.04 -16.69 20.27
N ILE A 484 6.04 -16.62 18.92
CA ILE A 484 6.92 -17.40 18.04
C ILE A 484 7.93 -16.46 17.38
N ASP A 485 9.22 -16.78 17.47
CA ASP A 485 10.25 -16.16 16.64
C ASP A 485 10.32 -16.86 15.26
N TYR A 486 9.68 -16.25 14.26
CA TYR A 486 9.63 -16.86 12.93
C TYR A 486 10.97 -16.86 12.21
N ARG A 487 11.91 -15.97 12.58
CA ARG A 487 13.28 -16.02 12.04
C ARG A 487 13.98 -17.27 12.50
N ARG A 488 13.86 -17.60 13.78
CA ARG A 488 14.38 -18.83 14.37
C ARG A 488 13.73 -20.05 13.72
N ARG A 489 12.40 -20.08 13.60
CA ARG A 489 11.67 -21.19 12.95
C ARG A 489 12.09 -21.42 11.51
N CYS A 490 12.30 -20.37 10.73
CA CYS A 490 12.70 -20.50 9.33
C CYS A 490 14.12 -21.04 9.14
N ALA A 491 14.98 -20.97 10.16
CA ALA A 491 16.36 -21.46 10.11
C ALA A 491 16.50 -22.95 10.48
N LEU A 492 15.44 -23.59 11.00
CA LEU A 492 15.49 -24.99 11.42
C LEU A 492 15.51 -25.98 10.24
N ASP A 493 16.14 -27.14 10.46
CA ASP A 493 16.12 -28.26 9.50
C ASP A 493 14.89 -29.17 9.72
N TYR A 494 13.96 -29.16 8.75
CA TYR A 494 12.72 -29.93 8.76
C TYR A 494 12.77 -31.30 8.06
N ARG A 495 13.93 -31.78 7.61
CA ARG A 495 14.05 -33.09 6.94
C ARG A 495 13.55 -34.26 7.78
N GLY A 496 13.79 -34.21 9.09
CA GLY A 496 13.34 -35.22 10.07
C GLY A 496 11.91 -35.06 10.58
N LEU A 497 11.12 -34.12 10.04
CA LEU A 497 9.76 -33.86 10.53
C LEU A 497 8.80 -35.01 10.15
N LEU A 498 8.18 -35.60 11.18
CA LEU A 498 7.23 -36.71 11.12
C LEU A 498 7.76 -37.91 10.29
N SER A 499 8.53 -38.78 10.94
CA SER A 499 9.03 -40.01 10.33
C SER A 499 7.89 -40.97 9.94
N LEU A 500 8.18 -41.90 9.02
CA LEU A 500 7.19 -42.91 8.60
C LEU A 500 6.73 -43.78 9.77
N ARG A 501 7.66 -44.18 10.65
CA ARG A 501 7.35 -44.97 11.87
C ARG A 501 6.40 -44.23 12.82
N GLN A 502 6.61 -42.93 13.03
CA GLN A 502 5.70 -42.11 13.85
C GLN A 502 4.31 -42.04 13.22
N TRP A 503 4.22 -41.88 11.91
CA TRP A 503 2.94 -41.86 11.19
C TRP A 503 2.18 -43.19 11.26
N GLU A 504 2.88 -44.31 11.10
CA GLU A 504 2.32 -45.67 11.27
C GLU A 504 1.82 -45.90 12.71
N GLY A 505 2.56 -45.42 13.71
CA GLY A 505 2.12 -45.43 15.11
C GLY A 505 0.83 -44.62 15.33
N LEU A 506 0.73 -43.42 14.77
CA LEU A 506 -0.46 -42.58 14.90
C LEU A 506 -1.69 -43.17 14.21
N THR A 507 -1.51 -43.73 13.00
CA THR A 507 -2.61 -44.29 12.20
C THR A 507 -3.12 -45.64 12.75
N SER A 508 -2.24 -46.45 13.34
CA SER A 508 -2.63 -47.69 14.02
C SER A 508 -3.46 -47.44 15.29
N LEU A 509 -3.06 -46.45 16.11
CA LEU A 509 -3.82 -46.02 17.29
C LEU A 509 -5.19 -45.44 16.93
N ALA A 510 -5.29 -44.71 15.82
CA ALA A 510 -6.54 -44.11 15.36
C ALA A 510 -7.45 -45.06 14.55
N ARG A 511 -7.15 -46.37 14.49
CA ARG A 511 -7.88 -47.39 13.69
C ARG A 511 -8.05 -46.99 12.21
N MET A 512 -7.07 -46.30 11.63
CA MET A 512 -7.13 -45.79 10.27
C MET A 512 -6.51 -46.77 9.27
N SER A 513 -7.26 -47.21 8.27
CA SER A 513 -6.84 -48.25 7.30
C SER A 513 -5.81 -47.80 6.25
N SER A 514 -5.28 -46.57 6.32
CA SER A 514 -4.53 -45.97 5.21
C SER A 514 -3.03 -45.79 5.50
N GLN A 515 -2.25 -46.83 5.21
CA GLN A 515 -0.78 -46.82 5.19
C GLN A 515 -0.21 -46.18 3.90
N SER A 516 -0.95 -45.29 3.24
CA SER A 516 -0.51 -44.74 1.95
C SER A 516 0.66 -43.75 2.13
N PRO A 517 1.80 -43.96 1.45
CA PRO A 517 2.95 -43.03 1.50
C PRO A 517 2.58 -41.60 1.07
N LEU A 518 1.60 -41.46 0.17
CA LEU A 518 1.12 -40.17 -0.31
C LEU A 518 0.38 -39.38 0.79
N ILE A 519 -0.35 -40.06 1.68
CA ILE A 519 -1.06 -39.41 2.79
C ILE A 519 -0.07 -39.02 3.89
N HIS A 520 0.93 -39.86 4.16
CA HIS A 520 2.04 -39.49 5.04
C HIS A 520 2.72 -38.20 4.59
N HIS A 521 3.00 -38.07 3.28
CA HIS A 521 3.57 -36.83 2.73
C HIS A 521 2.64 -35.62 2.83
N ALA A 522 1.33 -35.81 2.65
CA ALA A 522 0.35 -34.76 2.88
C ALA A 522 0.34 -34.31 4.35
N ALA A 523 0.40 -35.25 5.30
CA ALA A 523 0.50 -34.96 6.73
C ALA A 523 1.78 -34.20 7.08
N ARG A 524 2.94 -34.66 6.56
CA ARG A 524 4.23 -33.95 6.73
C ARG A 524 4.20 -32.54 6.18
N THR A 525 3.59 -32.35 5.00
CA THR A 525 3.47 -31.04 4.35
C THR A 525 2.57 -30.10 5.15
N TRP A 526 1.45 -30.61 5.67
CA TRP A 526 0.55 -29.86 6.52
C TRP A 526 1.24 -29.45 7.84
N LEU A 527 1.98 -30.37 8.47
CA LEU A 527 2.70 -30.09 9.71
C LEU A 527 3.82 -29.07 9.48
N PHE A 528 4.54 -29.19 8.37
CA PHE A 528 5.57 -28.22 7.96
C PHE A 528 5.00 -26.80 7.80
N ASP A 529 3.88 -26.64 7.08
CA ASP A 529 3.21 -25.34 6.89
C ASP A 529 2.75 -24.74 8.22
N ARG A 530 2.33 -25.59 9.18
CA ARG A 530 1.85 -25.18 10.51
C ARG A 530 2.96 -24.68 11.45
N ILE A 531 4.17 -25.26 11.39
CA ILE A 531 5.24 -24.97 12.38
C ILE A 531 6.37 -24.08 11.85
N SER A 532 6.60 -24.06 10.53
CA SER A 532 7.81 -23.45 9.96
C SER A 532 7.64 -21.98 9.58
N GLY A 533 6.43 -21.56 9.21
CA GLY A 533 6.19 -20.25 8.58
C GLY A 533 6.76 -20.12 7.16
N LEU A 534 7.24 -21.21 6.56
CA LEU A 534 7.83 -21.26 5.23
C LEU A 534 6.79 -21.61 4.15
N PRO A 535 6.96 -21.14 2.90
CA PRO A 535 6.10 -21.54 1.79
C PRO A 535 6.30 -23.01 1.41
N SER A 536 5.31 -23.60 0.74
CA SER A 536 5.41 -24.98 0.21
C SER A 536 6.54 -25.19 -0.79
N THR A 537 7.08 -24.12 -1.39
CA THR A 537 8.26 -24.18 -2.28
C THR A 537 9.58 -24.42 -1.54
N ALA A 538 9.59 -24.25 -0.22
CA ALA A 538 10.76 -24.49 0.63
C ALA A 538 10.73 -25.85 1.33
N LEU A 539 9.84 -26.77 0.91
CA LEU A 539 9.79 -28.13 1.46
C LEU A 539 11.15 -28.83 1.26
N PRO A 540 11.75 -29.38 2.32
CA PRO A 540 13.07 -30.00 2.24
C PRO A 540 13.04 -31.47 1.79
N PHE A 541 11.86 -32.00 1.44
CA PHE A 541 11.67 -33.38 1.01
C PHE A 541 10.89 -33.45 -0.32
N SER A 542 11.22 -34.44 -1.15
CA SER A 542 10.64 -34.62 -2.47
C SER A 542 9.17 -35.04 -2.41
N ILE A 543 8.33 -34.39 -3.21
CA ILE A 543 6.92 -34.78 -3.37
C ILE A 543 6.85 -35.85 -4.48
N PRO A 544 6.29 -37.05 -4.21
CA PRO A 544 6.14 -38.09 -5.22
C PRO A 544 5.35 -37.58 -6.43
N PRO A 545 5.78 -37.89 -7.68
CA PRO A 545 5.02 -37.55 -8.87
C PRO A 545 3.66 -38.29 -8.85
N GLY A 546 2.55 -37.55 -8.94
CA GLY A 546 1.20 -38.14 -8.94
C GLY A 546 0.11 -37.24 -8.32
N ASN A 547 -1.01 -37.85 -7.94
CA ASN A 547 -2.24 -37.21 -7.42
C ASN A 547 -2.07 -36.57 -6.01
N GLY A 548 -1.03 -35.76 -5.76
CA GLY A 548 -0.75 -35.15 -4.45
C GLY A 548 -1.91 -34.30 -3.89
N ARG A 549 -2.72 -33.68 -4.77
CA ARG A 549 -3.90 -32.91 -4.37
C ARG A 549 -5.04 -33.79 -3.85
N PHE A 550 -5.18 -35.00 -4.38
CA PHE A 550 -6.13 -35.99 -3.87
C PHE A 550 -5.68 -36.51 -2.50
N ALA A 551 -4.38 -36.77 -2.33
CA ALA A 551 -3.84 -37.18 -1.04
C ALA A 551 -4.00 -36.09 0.04
N ALA A 552 -3.79 -34.82 -0.32
CA ALA A 552 -4.05 -33.68 0.57
C ALA A 552 -5.54 -33.56 0.93
N ASP A 553 -6.45 -33.66 -0.04
CA ASP A 553 -7.90 -33.62 0.22
C ASP A 553 -8.33 -34.80 1.10
N ARG A 554 -7.78 -36.00 0.87
CA ARG A 554 -8.05 -37.20 1.69
C ARG A 554 -7.50 -37.05 3.12
N PHE A 555 -6.31 -36.49 3.28
CA PHE A 555 -5.74 -36.18 4.59
C PHE A 555 -6.60 -35.17 5.37
N LEU A 556 -7.09 -34.11 4.73
CA LEU A 556 -8.00 -33.14 5.36
C LEU A 556 -9.33 -33.77 5.83
N LEU A 557 -9.84 -34.78 5.12
CA LEU A 557 -11.03 -35.53 5.54
C LEU A 557 -10.74 -36.53 6.67
N MET A 558 -9.46 -36.90 6.86
CA MET A 558 -8.98 -37.76 7.93
C MET A 558 -8.64 -36.98 9.22
N LEU A 559 -8.51 -35.66 9.14
CA LEU A 559 -8.20 -34.81 10.28
C LEU A 559 -9.36 -34.76 11.27
N THR A 560 -9.08 -35.22 12.50
CA THR A 560 -9.93 -35.08 13.68
C THR A 560 -9.22 -34.23 14.74
N PRO A 561 -9.95 -33.65 15.71
CA PRO A 561 -9.32 -32.94 16.83
C PRO A 561 -8.25 -33.77 17.54
N GLU A 562 -8.53 -35.06 17.77
CA GLU A 562 -7.58 -35.99 18.41
C GLU A 562 -6.31 -36.21 17.59
N LEU A 563 -6.44 -36.41 16.26
CA LEU A 563 -5.27 -36.53 15.38
C LEU A 563 -4.47 -35.23 15.32
N VAL A 564 -5.12 -34.07 15.35
CA VAL A 564 -4.43 -32.77 15.43
C VAL A 564 -3.63 -32.66 16.73
N THR A 565 -4.21 -33.00 17.88
CA THR A 565 -3.50 -32.99 19.17
C THR A 565 -2.26 -33.87 19.14
N ARG A 566 -2.36 -35.09 18.60
CA ARG A 566 -1.21 -36.00 18.48
C ARG A 566 -0.15 -35.52 17.50
N LEU A 567 -0.56 -34.90 16.39
CA LEU A 567 0.38 -34.28 15.46
C LEU A 567 1.08 -33.06 16.09
N ASP A 568 0.36 -32.27 16.88
CA ASP A 568 0.91 -31.14 17.63
C ASP A 568 1.88 -31.62 18.73
N GLU A 569 1.64 -32.75 19.40
CA GLU A 569 2.60 -33.39 20.32
C GLU A 569 3.91 -33.80 19.60
N VAL A 570 3.80 -34.42 18.42
CA VAL A 570 4.97 -34.77 17.59
C VAL A 570 5.74 -33.53 17.15
N ALA A 571 5.03 -32.46 16.79
CA ALA A 571 5.65 -31.19 16.44
C ALA A 571 6.34 -30.52 17.63
N ALA A 572 5.70 -30.52 18.82
CA ALA A 572 6.30 -29.98 20.03
C ALA A 572 7.59 -30.72 20.40
N GLU A 573 7.58 -32.06 20.40
CA GLU A 573 8.79 -32.87 20.61
C GLU A 573 9.88 -32.58 19.56
N PHE A 574 9.51 -32.40 18.30
CA PHE A 574 10.44 -32.05 17.23
C PHE A 574 11.12 -30.69 17.44
N LEU A 575 10.36 -29.71 17.95
CA LEU A 575 10.83 -28.37 18.27
C LEU A 575 11.74 -28.36 19.51
N ARG A 576 11.35 -29.08 20.57
CA ARG A 576 12.15 -29.24 21.80
C ARG A 576 13.53 -29.84 21.51
N ARG A 577 13.60 -30.88 20.66
CA ARG A 577 14.88 -31.47 20.21
C ARG A 577 15.80 -30.50 19.45
N ARG A 578 15.28 -29.36 18.97
CA ARG A 578 16.03 -28.30 18.29
C ARG A 578 16.21 -27.06 19.18
N GLY A 579 15.97 -27.20 20.49
CA GLY A 579 16.12 -26.17 21.51
C GLY A 579 14.98 -25.17 21.60
N VAL A 580 13.84 -25.40 20.93
CA VAL A 580 12.66 -24.51 20.97
C VAL A 580 11.65 -25.09 21.97
N ASP A 581 11.79 -24.69 23.23
CA ASP A 581 10.94 -25.16 24.35
C ASP A 581 9.93 -24.10 24.82
N ASP A 582 10.19 -22.83 24.49
CA ASP A 582 9.51 -21.63 25.00
C ASP A 582 8.41 -21.09 24.08
N GLU A 583 8.20 -21.72 22.93
CA GLU A 583 7.27 -21.26 21.89
C GLU A 583 6.12 -22.26 21.66
N PRO A 584 4.89 -21.80 21.40
CA PRO A 584 3.81 -22.70 21.00
C PRO A 584 4.07 -23.35 19.64
N VAL A 585 3.45 -24.51 19.37
CA VAL A 585 3.61 -25.25 18.10
C VAL A 585 3.25 -24.38 16.90
N SER A 586 2.11 -23.69 16.99
CA SER A 586 1.61 -22.77 15.97
C SER A 586 0.94 -21.56 16.63
N TRP A 587 1.02 -20.42 15.97
CA TRP A 587 0.33 -19.20 16.35
C TRP A 587 -0.14 -18.47 15.09
N SER A 588 -1.33 -17.87 15.13
CA SER A 588 -1.81 -16.93 14.12
C SER A 588 -2.45 -15.72 14.80
N PRO A 589 -2.37 -14.51 14.19
CA PRO A 589 -2.95 -13.32 14.78
C PRO A 589 -4.48 -13.43 14.78
N PRO A 590 -5.14 -13.01 15.87
CA PRO A 590 -6.59 -13.03 15.98
C PRO A 590 -7.28 -12.30 14.81
N LEU A 591 -8.30 -12.93 14.22
CA LEU A 591 -9.04 -12.36 13.09
C LEU A 591 -9.89 -11.13 13.48
N GLU A 592 -10.19 -10.98 14.77
CA GLU A 592 -10.84 -9.79 15.34
C GLU A 592 -10.08 -8.48 15.06
N TRP A 593 -8.76 -8.54 14.84
CA TRP A 593 -7.96 -7.36 14.48
C TRP A 593 -8.33 -6.77 13.11
N LEU A 594 -8.97 -7.57 12.24
CA LEU A 594 -9.51 -7.09 10.97
C LEU A 594 -10.74 -6.19 11.18
N GLY A 595 -11.50 -6.36 12.26
CA GLY A 595 -12.75 -5.64 12.50
C GLY A 595 -13.72 -5.75 11.32
N GLU A 596 -14.46 -4.68 11.04
CA GLU A 596 -15.47 -4.61 9.96
C GLU A 596 -14.89 -4.21 8.60
N LEU A 597 -13.62 -4.54 8.31
CA LEU A 597 -13.03 -4.23 7.00
C LEU A 597 -13.66 -5.07 5.89
N ASP A 598 -14.05 -4.41 4.79
CA ASP A 598 -14.57 -5.06 3.58
C ASP A 598 -13.42 -5.67 2.75
N LEU A 599 -13.14 -6.96 2.95
CA LEU A 599 -12.01 -7.68 2.38
C LEU A 599 -12.43 -8.64 1.24
N PRO A 600 -11.55 -8.93 0.26
CA PRO A 600 -11.91 -9.70 -0.94
C PRO A 600 -12.10 -11.20 -0.71
N GLY A 601 -11.55 -11.75 0.38
CA GLY A 601 -11.59 -13.18 0.66
C GLY A 601 -12.97 -13.66 1.09
N GLN A 602 -13.53 -14.62 0.37
CA GLN A 602 -14.71 -15.37 0.80
C GLN A 602 -14.38 -16.20 2.05
N TYR A 603 -15.32 -16.32 2.99
CA TYR A 603 -15.15 -17.14 4.19
C TYR A 603 -16.38 -18.00 4.46
N CYS A 604 -16.17 -19.12 5.17
CA CYS A 604 -17.25 -19.98 5.62
C CYS A 604 -17.86 -19.34 6.89
N HIS A 605 -19.15 -18.99 6.85
CA HIS A 605 -19.85 -18.51 8.04
C HIS A 605 -20.39 -19.69 8.86
N ALA A 606 -20.75 -19.45 10.12
CA ALA A 606 -21.10 -20.51 11.08
C ALA A 606 -22.19 -21.48 10.58
N VAL A 607 -23.22 -20.98 9.91
CA VAL A 607 -24.32 -21.80 9.33
C VAL A 607 -23.79 -22.74 8.23
N GLN A 608 -22.98 -22.23 7.31
CA GLN A 608 -22.31 -23.04 6.28
C GLN A 608 -21.32 -24.05 6.88
N THR A 609 -20.61 -23.70 7.97
CA THR A 609 -19.72 -24.64 8.66
C THR A 609 -20.48 -25.83 9.22
N HIS A 610 -21.67 -25.62 9.82
CA HIS A 610 -22.51 -26.72 10.28
C HIS A 610 -23.01 -27.57 9.10
N ALA A 611 -23.48 -26.94 8.02
CA ALA A 611 -23.92 -27.63 6.81
C ALA A 611 -22.79 -28.45 6.16
N LEU A 612 -21.57 -27.90 6.10
CA LEU A 612 -20.37 -28.56 5.59
C LEU A 612 -20.02 -29.81 6.40
N ARG A 613 -20.01 -29.70 7.73
CA ARG A 613 -19.74 -30.84 8.63
C ARG A 613 -20.76 -31.95 8.44
N ARG A 614 -22.05 -31.62 8.29
CA ARG A 614 -23.11 -32.60 8.01
C ARG A 614 -22.93 -33.27 6.65
N LEU A 615 -22.61 -32.50 5.61
CA LEU A 615 -22.41 -33.02 4.25
C LEU A 615 -21.20 -33.97 4.15
N LEU A 616 -20.07 -33.59 4.76
CA LEU A 616 -18.85 -34.40 4.74
C LEU A 616 -18.92 -35.59 5.70
N GLY A 617 -19.58 -35.44 6.85
CA GLY A 617 -19.77 -36.53 7.82
C GLY A 617 -20.56 -37.72 7.27
N ALA A 618 -21.43 -37.49 6.29
CA ALA A 618 -22.19 -38.54 5.60
C ALA A 618 -21.32 -39.45 4.69
N GLY A 619 -20.05 -39.13 4.45
CA GLY A 619 -19.07 -40.01 3.77
C GLY A 619 -19.20 -40.12 2.24
N ASN A 620 -20.27 -39.60 1.63
CA ASN A 620 -20.55 -39.74 0.19
C ASN A 620 -20.10 -38.55 -0.68
N VAL A 621 -19.49 -37.52 -0.11
CA VAL A 621 -19.30 -36.21 -0.76
C VAL A 621 -17.82 -35.81 -0.75
N SER A 622 -17.25 -35.53 -1.93
CA SER A 622 -15.89 -34.99 -2.05
C SER A 622 -15.82 -33.50 -1.68
N ILE A 623 -14.63 -32.97 -1.35
CA ILE A 623 -14.44 -31.53 -1.06
C ILE A 623 -14.94 -30.65 -2.22
N ARG A 624 -14.69 -31.05 -3.47
CA ARG A 624 -15.19 -30.30 -4.65
C ARG A 624 -16.71 -30.34 -4.75
N GLU A 625 -17.31 -31.46 -4.38
CA GLU A 625 -18.76 -31.62 -4.41
C GLU A 625 -19.43 -30.80 -3.30
N ALA A 626 -18.88 -30.82 -2.09
CA ALA A 626 -19.33 -29.99 -0.99
C ALA A 626 -19.21 -28.50 -1.35
N ALA A 627 -18.12 -28.09 -2.01
CA ALA A 627 -17.91 -26.73 -2.49
C ALA A 627 -19.02 -26.29 -3.44
N ARG A 628 -19.33 -27.13 -4.43
CA ARG A 628 -20.39 -26.89 -5.41
C ARG A 628 -21.77 -26.78 -4.76
N ARG A 629 -22.10 -27.65 -3.80
CA ARG A 629 -23.41 -27.64 -3.12
C ARG A 629 -23.60 -26.44 -2.18
N LEU A 630 -22.53 -25.94 -1.59
CA LEU A 630 -22.56 -24.80 -0.67
C LEU A 630 -22.32 -23.45 -1.37
N GLY A 631 -22.08 -23.45 -2.69
CA GLY A 631 -21.73 -22.23 -3.44
C GLY A 631 -20.37 -21.64 -3.03
N LEU A 632 -19.48 -22.43 -2.45
CA LEU A 632 -18.16 -22.01 -1.96
C LEU A 632 -17.05 -22.48 -2.89
N SER A 633 -15.88 -21.85 -2.82
CA SER A 633 -14.70 -22.38 -3.50
C SER A 633 -14.13 -23.59 -2.74
N ALA A 634 -13.57 -24.56 -3.46
CA ALA A 634 -12.92 -25.71 -2.84
C ALA A 634 -11.74 -25.33 -1.92
N ASN A 635 -11.16 -24.14 -2.08
CA ASN A 635 -10.11 -23.65 -1.18
C ASN A 635 -10.69 -23.13 0.15
N VAL A 636 -11.92 -22.59 0.16
CA VAL A 636 -12.62 -22.21 1.41
C VAL A 636 -12.83 -23.44 2.28
N ILE A 637 -13.33 -24.53 1.70
CA ILE A 637 -13.54 -25.77 2.45
C ILE A 637 -12.22 -26.37 2.95
N ARG A 638 -11.16 -26.35 2.14
CA ARG A 638 -9.85 -26.84 2.60
C ARG A 638 -9.32 -26.03 3.77
N HIS A 639 -9.43 -24.71 3.69
CA HIS A 639 -9.03 -23.81 4.78
C HIS A 639 -9.86 -24.10 6.03
N GLU A 640 -11.19 -24.18 5.91
CA GLU A 640 -12.08 -24.51 7.03
C GLU A 640 -11.70 -25.85 7.68
N LEU A 641 -11.45 -26.91 6.90
CA LEU A 641 -11.08 -28.22 7.43
C LEU A 641 -9.70 -28.25 8.10
N LYS A 642 -8.76 -27.36 7.73
CA LYS A 642 -7.46 -27.25 8.41
C LYS A 642 -7.61 -26.70 9.84
N HIS A 643 -8.52 -25.74 10.05
CA HIS A 643 -8.69 -25.05 11.33
C HIS A 643 -9.79 -25.68 12.20
N ASN A 644 -10.82 -26.21 11.54
CA ASN A 644 -12.01 -26.79 12.15
C ASN A 644 -12.17 -28.24 11.65
N PRO A 645 -11.33 -29.18 12.12
CA PRO A 645 -11.36 -30.58 11.68
C PRO A 645 -12.71 -31.25 11.96
N LEU A 646 -12.97 -32.35 11.28
CA LEU A 646 -14.21 -33.12 11.46
C LEU A 646 -14.19 -33.81 12.82
N ARG A 647 -15.31 -33.82 13.55
CA ARG A 647 -15.40 -34.48 14.86
C ARG A 647 -15.12 -35.98 14.78
N GLN A 648 -15.48 -36.60 13.67
CA GLN A 648 -15.27 -38.02 13.39
C GLN A 648 -14.84 -38.17 11.94
N ILE A 649 -14.00 -39.16 11.67
CA ILE A 649 -13.65 -39.56 10.31
C ILE A 649 -14.96 -39.94 9.60
N PRO A 650 -15.25 -39.41 8.39
CA PRO A 650 -16.44 -39.79 7.65
C PRO A 650 -16.57 -41.30 7.55
N ARG A 651 -17.80 -41.83 7.68
CA ARG A 651 -18.04 -43.28 7.56
C ARG A 651 -17.40 -43.78 6.26
N HIS A 652 -16.46 -44.71 6.39
CA HIS A 652 -15.71 -45.23 5.27
C HIS A 652 -16.65 -45.97 4.33
N VAL A 653 -16.98 -45.35 3.20
CA VAL A 653 -17.71 -46.01 2.13
C VAL A 653 -16.68 -46.84 1.36
N PRO A 654 -16.77 -48.19 1.37
CA PRO A 654 -15.76 -49.01 0.75
C PRO A 654 -15.64 -48.66 -0.73
N THR A 655 -14.40 -48.40 -1.15
CA THR A 655 -14.08 -48.12 -2.54
C THR A 655 -14.54 -49.26 -3.42
N GLN A 656 -14.72 -49.01 -4.72
CA GLN A 656 -15.12 -50.06 -5.65
C GLN A 656 -14.13 -51.25 -5.64
N PHE A 657 -12.86 -50.99 -5.36
CA PHE A 657 -11.81 -52.02 -5.20
C PHE A 657 -11.97 -52.81 -3.89
N GLU A 658 -12.27 -52.17 -2.76
CA GLU A 658 -12.51 -52.88 -1.49
C GLU A 658 -13.82 -53.68 -1.52
N ARG A 659 -14.87 -53.14 -2.17
CA ARG A 659 -16.08 -53.91 -2.46
C ARG A 659 -15.79 -55.11 -3.35
N ALA A 660 -14.92 -54.96 -4.35
CA ALA A 660 -14.44 -56.07 -5.17
C ALA A 660 -13.70 -57.11 -4.33
N ARG A 661 -12.77 -56.67 -3.48
CA ARG A 661 -11.97 -57.54 -2.60
C ARG A 661 -12.83 -58.32 -1.60
N ALA A 662 -13.81 -57.66 -0.99
CA ALA A 662 -14.72 -58.27 -0.03
C ALA A 662 -15.69 -59.27 -0.70
N ALA A 663 -16.19 -58.94 -1.88
CA ALA A 663 -17.11 -59.82 -2.62
C ALA A 663 -16.38 -60.96 -3.35
N LEU A 664 -15.12 -60.75 -3.74
CA LEU A 664 -14.24 -61.70 -4.43
C LEU A 664 -12.95 -61.91 -3.61
N PRO A 665 -12.99 -62.69 -2.52
CA PRO A 665 -11.80 -63.24 -1.87
C PRO A 665 -10.97 -64.05 -2.88
N GLU A 666 -9.65 -64.17 -2.65
CA GLU A 666 -8.71 -64.83 -3.58
C GLU A 666 -9.21 -66.20 -4.07
N ALA A 667 -9.61 -67.09 -3.14
CA ALA A 667 -10.12 -68.42 -3.49
C ALA A 667 -11.38 -68.38 -4.38
N ARG A 668 -12.26 -67.39 -4.17
CA ARG A 668 -13.49 -67.21 -4.96
C ARG A 668 -13.19 -66.64 -6.34
N LEU A 669 -12.27 -65.68 -6.43
CA LEU A 669 -11.85 -65.12 -7.71
C LEU A 669 -11.12 -66.17 -8.56
N ARG A 670 -10.24 -66.97 -7.94
CA ARG A 670 -9.54 -68.09 -8.59
C ARG A 670 -10.52 -69.14 -9.10
N LYS A 671 -11.48 -69.57 -8.27
CA LYS A 671 -12.54 -70.51 -8.69
C LYS A 671 -13.41 -69.99 -9.84
N LEU A 672 -13.76 -68.71 -9.84
CA LEU A 672 -14.59 -68.12 -10.90
C LEU A 672 -13.81 -67.94 -12.21
N TYR A 673 -12.52 -67.61 -12.12
CA TYR A 673 -11.68 -67.25 -13.26
C TYR A 673 -10.93 -68.44 -13.87
N GLU A 674 -10.33 -69.28 -13.03
CA GLU A 674 -9.51 -70.44 -13.44
C GLU A 674 -10.39 -71.69 -13.60
N ASP A 675 -11.15 -72.09 -12.57
CA ASP A 675 -11.95 -73.33 -12.61
C ASP A 675 -13.21 -73.22 -13.48
N LYS A 676 -13.95 -72.10 -13.37
CA LYS A 676 -15.20 -71.86 -14.11
C LYS A 676 -15.00 -71.10 -15.44
N GLY A 677 -13.79 -70.65 -15.73
CA GLY A 677 -13.43 -70.01 -17.00
C GLY A 677 -14.15 -68.69 -17.32
N LEU A 678 -14.77 -68.01 -16.34
CA LEU A 678 -15.50 -66.76 -16.58
C LEU A 678 -14.54 -65.59 -16.87
N SER A 679 -14.92 -64.71 -17.78
CA SER A 679 -14.11 -63.52 -18.11
C SER A 679 -14.19 -62.44 -17.01
N LEU A 680 -13.15 -61.62 -16.84
CA LEU A 680 -13.14 -60.53 -15.84
C LEU A 680 -14.34 -59.58 -15.96
N PRO A 681 -14.84 -59.20 -17.17
CA PRO A 681 -16.07 -58.43 -17.31
C PRO A 681 -17.34 -59.16 -16.84
N GLN A 682 -17.44 -60.48 -17.08
CA GLN A 682 -18.57 -61.27 -16.59
C GLN A 682 -18.53 -61.40 -15.06
N ILE A 683 -17.35 -61.57 -14.47
CA ILE A 683 -17.16 -61.55 -13.01
C ILE A 683 -17.52 -60.16 -12.45
N ALA A 684 -17.23 -59.08 -13.18
CA ALA A 684 -17.62 -57.72 -12.80
C ALA A 684 -19.13 -57.52 -12.77
N MET A 685 -19.84 -58.05 -13.77
CA MET A 685 -21.28 -57.98 -13.86
C MET A 685 -21.95 -58.83 -12.78
N LEU A 686 -21.44 -60.04 -12.51
CA LEU A 686 -21.92 -60.94 -11.44
C LEU A 686 -21.87 -60.31 -10.05
N VAL A 687 -20.89 -59.44 -9.81
CA VAL A 687 -20.66 -58.80 -8.51
C VAL A 687 -21.16 -57.34 -8.47
N GLY A 688 -21.79 -56.85 -9.54
CA GLY A 688 -22.34 -55.50 -9.60
C GLY A 688 -21.29 -54.38 -9.66
N ILE A 689 -20.08 -54.68 -10.16
CA ILE A 689 -18.95 -53.76 -10.23
C ILE A 689 -18.89 -53.10 -11.61
N LYS A 690 -19.30 -51.84 -11.68
CA LYS A 690 -19.41 -51.05 -12.93
C LYS A 690 -18.10 -50.82 -13.72
N LYS A 691 -16.91 -51.08 -13.16
CA LYS A 691 -15.61 -50.84 -13.80
C LYS A 691 -14.82 -52.14 -13.94
N GLY A 692 -14.67 -52.64 -15.17
CA GLY A 692 -13.97 -53.90 -15.46
C GLY A 692 -12.50 -53.93 -15.07
N ASN A 693 -11.79 -52.79 -15.11
CA ASN A 693 -10.38 -52.71 -14.74
C ASN A 693 -10.13 -53.02 -13.26
N THR A 694 -11.10 -52.77 -12.38
CA THR A 694 -10.98 -52.96 -10.93
C THR A 694 -10.79 -54.43 -10.55
N ILE A 695 -11.43 -55.36 -11.26
CA ILE A 695 -11.23 -56.81 -11.03
C ILE A 695 -9.92 -57.29 -11.65
N GLY A 696 -9.47 -56.68 -12.74
CA GLY A 696 -8.13 -56.92 -13.30
C GLY A 696 -7.01 -56.43 -12.36
N ASP A 697 -7.19 -55.28 -11.72
CA ASP A 697 -6.29 -54.77 -10.68
C ASP A 697 -6.32 -55.69 -9.44
N LEU A 698 -7.49 -56.20 -9.07
CA LEU A 698 -7.66 -57.13 -7.94
C LEU A 698 -6.98 -58.48 -8.21
N ALA A 699 -7.16 -59.04 -9.40
CA ALA A 699 -6.51 -60.28 -9.84
C ALA A 699 -4.98 -60.13 -9.83
N ARG A 700 -4.45 -58.98 -10.28
CA ARG A 700 -3.02 -58.65 -10.17
C ARG A 700 -2.55 -58.55 -8.72
N SER A 701 -3.37 -58.00 -7.82
CA SER A 701 -3.03 -57.90 -6.39
C SER A 701 -2.98 -59.26 -5.67
N TYR A 702 -3.68 -60.27 -6.19
CA TYR A 702 -3.63 -61.66 -5.71
C TYR A 702 -2.62 -62.53 -6.48
N GLY A 703 -1.78 -61.92 -7.33
CA GLY A 703 -0.78 -62.66 -8.12
C GLY A 703 -1.36 -63.58 -9.20
N MET A 704 -2.63 -63.42 -9.59
CA MET A 704 -3.26 -64.26 -10.60
C MET A 704 -2.81 -63.89 -12.01
N HIS A 705 -2.57 -64.90 -12.84
CA HIS A 705 -2.27 -64.70 -14.25
C HIS A 705 -3.56 -64.34 -15.01
N VAL A 706 -3.79 -63.05 -15.22
CA VAL A 706 -4.91 -62.58 -16.02
C VAL A 706 -4.68 -62.98 -17.47
N ARG A 707 -5.45 -63.97 -17.97
CA ARG A 707 -5.60 -64.28 -19.40
C ARG A 707 -5.78 -62.95 -20.12
N GLY A 708 -4.76 -62.59 -20.90
CA GLY A 708 -4.89 -61.49 -21.82
C GLY A 708 -6.14 -61.76 -22.66
N ASN A 709 -7.03 -60.77 -22.74
CA ASN A 709 -8.09 -60.74 -23.75
C ASN A 709 -7.49 -61.34 -25.02
N GLY A 710 -8.06 -62.41 -25.60
CA GLY A 710 -7.51 -63.12 -26.75
C GLY A 710 -7.08 -62.15 -27.83
N ARG A 711 -5.84 -61.68 -27.72
CA ARG A 711 -5.31 -60.64 -28.57
C ARG A 711 -4.78 -61.46 -29.73
N LYS A 712 -5.55 -61.57 -30.82
CA LYS A 712 -4.95 -61.90 -32.13
C LYS A 712 -3.68 -61.06 -32.24
N SER A 713 -2.52 -61.69 -32.08
CA SER A 713 -1.23 -61.03 -32.25
C SER A 713 -1.17 -60.69 -33.72
N ILE A 714 -1.15 -59.41 -34.05
CA ILE A 714 -1.03 -58.98 -35.44
C ILE A 714 0.47 -59.03 -35.72
N PRO A 715 0.97 -59.94 -36.56
CA PRO A 715 2.41 -60.04 -36.81
C PRO A 715 2.91 -58.73 -37.42
N ALA A 716 4.07 -58.25 -36.96
CA ALA A 716 4.69 -57.04 -37.49
C ALA A 716 4.93 -57.13 -39.02
N THR A 717 5.18 -58.34 -39.52
CA THR A 717 5.31 -58.65 -40.96
C THR A 717 4.01 -58.41 -41.72
N TRP A 718 2.86 -58.78 -41.14
CA TRP A 718 1.55 -58.55 -41.75
C TRP A 718 1.21 -57.07 -41.84
N ILE A 719 1.48 -56.29 -40.78
CA ILE A 719 1.27 -54.84 -40.80
C ILE A 719 2.20 -54.18 -41.82
N ARG A 720 3.48 -54.59 -41.91
CA ARG A 720 4.39 -54.06 -42.93
C ARG A 720 3.95 -54.39 -44.34
N ASP A 721 3.57 -55.63 -44.62
CA ASP A 721 3.13 -56.05 -45.95
C ASP A 721 1.90 -55.25 -46.40
N ARG A 722 0.89 -55.14 -45.53
CA ARG A 722 -0.33 -54.40 -45.87
C ARG A 722 -0.15 -52.88 -45.91
N SER A 723 0.71 -52.29 -45.08
CA SER A 723 0.93 -50.84 -45.07
C SER A 723 1.96 -50.35 -46.10
N ILE A 724 3.03 -51.12 -46.35
CA ILE A 724 4.18 -50.70 -47.17
C ILE A 724 4.09 -51.28 -48.59
N VAL A 725 3.69 -52.55 -48.74
CA VAL A 725 3.67 -53.24 -50.05
C VAL A 725 2.32 -53.08 -50.74
N GLN A 726 1.21 -53.22 -49.98
CA GLN A 726 -0.15 -53.20 -50.54
C GLN A 726 -0.93 -51.90 -50.29
N HIS A 727 -0.34 -50.94 -49.54
CA HIS A 727 -0.91 -49.61 -49.27
C HIS A 727 -2.33 -49.58 -48.67
N HIS A 728 -2.76 -50.62 -47.95
CA HIS A 728 -4.04 -50.64 -47.26
C HIS A 728 -4.10 -49.58 -46.15
N THR A 729 -5.25 -48.93 -46.02
CA THR A 729 -5.52 -47.96 -44.96
C THR A 729 -5.73 -48.66 -43.61
N VAL A 730 -5.56 -47.92 -42.50
CA VAL A 730 -5.85 -48.44 -41.15
C VAL A 730 -7.28 -48.94 -41.01
N ARG A 731 -8.22 -48.35 -41.76
CA ARG A 731 -9.63 -48.73 -41.79
C ARG A 731 -9.88 -50.02 -42.55
N GLU A 732 -9.20 -50.25 -43.67
CA GLU A 732 -9.27 -51.51 -44.43
C GLU A 732 -8.61 -52.65 -43.65
N MET A 733 -7.43 -52.41 -43.06
CA MET A 733 -6.78 -53.37 -42.16
C MET A 733 -7.65 -53.69 -40.93
N SER A 734 -8.41 -52.70 -40.44
CA SER A 734 -9.37 -52.86 -39.33
C SER A 734 -10.56 -53.74 -39.73
N ALA A 735 -11.12 -53.52 -40.93
CA ALA A 735 -12.20 -54.31 -41.49
C ALA A 735 -11.77 -55.76 -41.79
N GLU A 736 -10.56 -55.94 -42.35
CA GLU A 736 -10.02 -57.26 -42.74
C GLU A 736 -9.72 -58.16 -41.53
N LEU A 737 -9.20 -57.59 -40.43
CA LEU A 737 -8.88 -58.36 -39.23
C LEU A 737 -10.01 -58.39 -38.17
N GLY A 738 -11.05 -57.56 -38.34
CA GLY A 738 -12.13 -57.38 -37.37
C GLY A 738 -11.64 -56.79 -36.03
N VAL A 739 -10.61 -55.94 -36.04
CA VAL A 739 -10.02 -55.30 -34.84
C VAL A 739 -10.12 -53.79 -34.96
N SER A 740 -10.29 -53.07 -33.84
CA SER A 740 -10.41 -51.61 -33.84
C SER A 740 -9.19 -50.90 -34.43
N GLU A 741 -9.38 -49.80 -35.17
CA GLU A 741 -8.30 -48.99 -35.74
C GLU A 741 -7.21 -48.57 -34.73
N ASP A 742 -7.61 -48.17 -33.51
CA ASP A 742 -6.69 -47.79 -32.42
C ASP A 742 -5.72 -48.92 -32.02
N ARG A 743 -6.12 -50.17 -32.24
CA ARG A 743 -5.31 -51.34 -31.92
C ARG A 743 -4.25 -51.60 -32.99
N ILE A 744 -4.58 -51.40 -34.27
CA ILE A 744 -3.60 -51.45 -35.38
C ILE A 744 -2.59 -50.32 -35.21
N ARG A 745 -3.05 -49.10 -34.87
CA ARG A 745 -2.17 -47.94 -34.59
C ARG A 745 -1.22 -48.21 -33.42
N ARG A 746 -1.71 -48.76 -32.31
CA ARG A 746 -0.87 -49.10 -31.16
C ARG A 746 0.15 -50.19 -31.49
N CYS A 747 -0.25 -51.24 -32.21
CA CYS A 747 0.63 -52.34 -32.57
C CYS A 747 1.74 -51.89 -33.55
N ALA A 748 1.41 -51.03 -34.51
CA ALA A 748 2.40 -50.43 -35.40
C ALA A 748 3.36 -49.50 -34.65
N LEU A 749 2.89 -48.72 -33.69
CA LEU A 749 3.72 -47.86 -32.83
C LEU A 749 4.70 -48.69 -31.97
N GLU A 750 4.24 -49.80 -31.39
CA GLU A 750 5.06 -50.73 -30.60
C GLU A 750 6.17 -51.39 -31.43
N HIS A 751 5.95 -51.59 -32.74
CA HIS A 751 6.90 -52.24 -33.66
C HIS A 751 7.62 -51.25 -34.60
N GLY A 752 7.45 -49.94 -34.38
CA GLY A 752 8.09 -48.88 -35.17
C GLY A 752 7.66 -48.83 -36.65
N ILE A 753 6.48 -49.34 -36.99
CA ILE A 753 5.96 -49.37 -38.36
C ILE A 753 5.14 -48.10 -38.61
N MET A 754 5.50 -47.34 -39.63
CA MET A 754 4.73 -46.16 -40.05
C MET A 754 3.49 -46.60 -40.82
N LEU A 755 2.30 -46.33 -40.29
CA LEU A 755 1.03 -46.61 -40.98
C LEU A 755 0.68 -45.46 -41.93
N CYS A 756 0.19 -45.80 -43.13
CA CYS A 756 -0.43 -44.85 -44.04
C CYS A 756 -1.79 -44.41 -43.49
N GLU A 757 -1.84 -43.24 -42.86
CA GLU A 757 -3.08 -42.57 -42.49
C GLU A 757 -3.58 -41.73 -43.67
N TYR A 758 -4.32 -42.36 -44.59
CA TYR A 758 -5.11 -41.62 -45.59
C TYR A 758 -6.28 -40.93 -44.89
N ASP A 759 -6.00 -39.72 -44.41
CA ASP A 759 -7.01 -38.66 -44.27
C ASP A 759 -6.40 -37.25 -44.07
N ARG A 760 -5.05 -37.09 -44.04
CA ARG A 760 -4.41 -35.77 -43.89
C ARG A 760 -3.03 -35.72 -44.58
N PRO A 761 -2.73 -34.72 -45.45
CA PRO A 761 -1.55 -34.78 -46.31
C PRO A 761 -0.22 -34.66 -45.56
N HIS A 762 0.71 -35.49 -46.02
CA HIS A 762 2.02 -35.86 -45.46
C HIS A 762 3.13 -34.79 -45.61
N PRO A 763 3.99 -34.57 -44.59
CA PRO A 763 5.28 -33.87 -44.74
C PRO A 763 6.25 -34.49 -45.76
N PRO A 764 6.44 -35.82 -45.88
CA PRO A 764 7.38 -36.39 -46.85
C PRO A 764 6.90 -36.31 -48.31
N LEU A 765 5.61 -36.47 -48.58
CA LEU A 765 5.05 -36.29 -49.94
C LEU A 765 5.12 -34.82 -50.38
N ALA A 766 4.75 -33.89 -49.50
CA ALA A 766 4.87 -32.47 -49.77
C ALA A 766 6.34 -32.05 -49.99
N ALA A 767 7.29 -32.65 -49.26
CA ALA A 767 8.72 -32.41 -49.47
C ALA A 767 9.24 -33.02 -50.79
N ALA A 768 8.74 -34.19 -51.20
CA ALA A 768 9.08 -34.81 -52.48
C ALA A 768 8.56 -33.97 -53.66
N ILE A 769 7.31 -33.48 -53.58
CA ILE A 769 6.72 -32.59 -54.59
C ILE A 769 7.43 -31.24 -54.60
N ALA A 770 7.80 -30.69 -53.43
CA ALA A 770 8.56 -29.45 -53.34
C ALA A 770 9.92 -29.53 -54.05
N ARG A 771 10.63 -30.67 -53.96
CA ARG A 771 11.90 -30.88 -54.71
C ARG A 771 11.73 -30.90 -56.23
N GLN A 772 10.52 -31.19 -56.71
CA GLN A 772 10.20 -31.24 -58.14
C GLN A 772 9.66 -29.91 -58.69
N LEU A 773 9.44 -28.91 -57.84
CA LEU A 773 8.94 -27.59 -58.24
C LEU A 773 10.10 -26.59 -58.31
N PRO A 774 10.16 -25.73 -59.34
CA PRO A 774 11.16 -24.67 -59.42
C PRO A 774 11.02 -23.71 -58.22
N GLY A 775 12.08 -23.60 -57.42
CA GLY A 775 12.09 -22.80 -56.18
C GLY A 775 11.52 -23.49 -54.93
N GLY A 776 11.05 -24.74 -55.04
CA GLY A 776 10.46 -25.47 -53.91
C GLY A 776 11.48 -25.92 -52.84
N GLU A 777 12.78 -25.92 -53.15
CA GLU A 777 13.84 -26.11 -52.15
C GLU A 777 13.77 -25.09 -51.01
N ALA A 778 13.27 -23.88 -51.28
CA ALA A 778 13.10 -22.82 -50.28
C ALA A 778 12.16 -23.22 -49.13
N LEU A 779 11.28 -24.21 -49.32
CA LEU A 779 10.35 -24.70 -48.31
C LEU A 779 10.95 -25.79 -47.40
N LEU A 780 12.00 -26.48 -47.85
CA LEU A 780 12.59 -27.63 -47.17
C LEU A 780 13.06 -27.34 -45.72
N PRO A 781 13.69 -26.18 -45.41
CA PRO A 781 14.11 -25.86 -44.05
C PRO A 781 12.96 -25.82 -43.04
N ALA A 782 11.76 -25.44 -43.48
CA ALA A 782 10.59 -25.40 -42.60
C ALA A 782 9.93 -26.77 -42.40
N MET A 783 10.23 -27.78 -43.24
CA MET A 783 9.54 -29.08 -43.32
C MET A 783 10.14 -30.18 -42.44
N ALA A 784 11.03 -29.85 -41.50
CA ALA A 784 11.75 -30.81 -40.65
C ALA A 784 10.92 -31.49 -39.53
N ASP A 785 9.68 -31.07 -39.27
CA ASP A 785 8.82 -31.58 -38.19
C ASP A 785 7.44 -31.97 -38.74
N ILE A 786 6.83 -33.03 -38.21
CA ILE A 786 5.48 -33.51 -38.57
C ILE A 786 4.43 -32.39 -38.54
N LYS A 787 4.60 -31.39 -37.66
CA LYS A 787 3.68 -30.24 -37.55
C LYS A 787 3.99 -29.07 -38.49
N ALA A 788 5.07 -29.16 -39.28
CA ALA A 788 5.53 -28.12 -40.19
C ALA A 788 4.56 -27.80 -41.33
N TRP A 789 4.08 -28.84 -42.02
CA TRP A 789 3.19 -28.67 -43.16
C TRP A 789 1.90 -27.95 -42.78
N ARG A 790 1.35 -28.27 -41.60
CA ARG A 790 0.18 -27.57 -41.05
C ARG A 790 0.42 -26.08 -40.81
N ARG A 791 1.64 -25.68 -40.42
CA ARG A 791 2.01 -24.27 -40.25
C ARG A 791 2.08 -23.56 -41.61
N LEU A 792 2.68 -24.19 -42.62
CA LEU A 792 2.77 -23.66 -43.99
C LEU A 792 1.40 -23.48 -44.63
N ARG A 793 0.51 -24.49 -44.54
CA ARG A 793 -0.87 -24.38 -45.03
C ARG A 793 -1.66 -23.26 -44.37
N ARG A 794 -1.49 -23.08 -43.06
CA ARG A 794 -2.16 -22.00 -42.32
C ARG A 794 -1.61 -20.63 -42.71
N PHE A 795 -0.31 -20.52 -42.95
CA PHE A 795 0.28 -19.29 -43.47
C PHE A 795 -0.24 -18.96 -44.88
N ALA A 796 -0.27 -19.94 -45.79
CA ALA A 796 -0.80 -19.76 -47.15
C ALA A 796 -2.29 -19.34 -47.13
N ARG A 797 -3.13 -20.01 -46.34
CA ARG A 797 -4.54 -19.59 -46.18
C ARG A 797 -4.70 -18.22 -45.54
N ALA A 798 -3.76 -17.82 -44.68
CA ALA A 798 -3.77 -16.53 -44.01
C ALA A 798 -3.20 -15.38 -44.85
N SER A 799 -2.47 -15.66 -45.94
CA SER A 799 -1.80 -14.63 -46.75
C SER A 799 -2.79 -13.71 -47.46
N HIS A 800 -4.00 -14.21 -47.76
CA HIS A 800 -5.08 -13.48 -48.43
C HIS A 800 -5.96 -12.62 -47.50
N CYS A 801 -5.73 -12.66 -46.17
CA CYS A 801 -6.52 -11.88 -45.21
C CYS A 801 -5.89 -10.53 -44.92
N GLU A 802 -6.70 -9.47 -44.84
CA GLU A 802 -6.21 -8.12 -44.49
C GLU A 802 -5.85 -7.94 -43.01
N THR A 803 -6.33 -8.80 -42.10
CA THR A 803 -6.03 -8.69 -40.66
C THR A 803 -5.70 -10.04 -40.02
N LEU A 804 -4.82 -10.03 -39.01
CA LEU A 804 -4.46 -11.23 -38.24
C LEU A 804 -5.67 -11.89 -37.57
N ALA A 805 -6.66 -11.10 -37.14
CA ALA A 805 -7.88 -11.61 -36.51
C ALA A 805 -8.79 -12.35 -37.52
N ALA A 806 -8.91 -11.84 -38.75
CA ALA A 806 -9.61 -12.53 -39.83
C ALA A 806 -8.87 -13.83 -40.22
N ALA A 807 -7.55 -13.76 -40.40
CA ALA A 807 -6.71 -14.92 -40.69
C ALA A 807 -6.82 -16.03 -39.64
N ALA A 808 -6.83 -15.66 -38.37
CA ALA A 808 -6.97 -16.59 -37.25
C ALA A 808 -8.32 -17.33 -37.26
N ARG A 809 -9.41 -16.60 -37.54
CA ARG A 809 -10.76 -17.18 -37.70
C ARG A 809 -10.80 -18.17 -38.87
N GLN A 810 -10.28 -17.80 -40.04
CA GLN A 810 -10.24 -18.67 -41.22
C GLN A 810 -9.39 -19.93 -41.00
N CYS A 811 -8.31 -19.83 -40.23
CA CYS A 811 -7.45 -20.98 -39.90
C CYS A 811 -7.95 -21.85 -38.74
N GLY A 812 -9.09 -21.49 -38.11
CA GLY A 812 -9.66 -22.18 -36.95
C GLY A 812 -8.71 -22.20 -35.75
N CYS A 813 -7.99 -21.11 -35.48
CA CYS A 813 -7.06 -21.02 -34.34
C CYS A 813 -7.02 -19.62 -33.72
N GLY A 814 -6.49 -19.49 -32.49
CA GLY A 814 -6.35 -18.19 -31.84
C GLY A 814 -5.27 -17.31 -32.49
N ALA A 815 -5.46 -15.98 -32.52
CA ALA A 815 -4.53 -15.03 -33.13
C ALA A 815 -3.10 -15.08 -32.56
N SER A 816 -2.96 -15.38 -31.26
CA SER A 816 -1.66 -15.58 -30.60
C SER A 816 -0.95 -16.85 -31.10
N VAL A 817 -1.71 -17.93 -31.35
CA VAL A 817 -1.19 -19.20 -31.88
C VAL A 817 -0.72 -19.02 -33.31
N LEU A 818 -1.51 -18.37 -34.16
CA LEU A 818 -1.14 -18.10 -35.55
C LEU A 818 0.12 -17.23 -35.63
N ARG A 819 0.22 -16.18 -34.81
CA ARG A 819 1.42 -15.34 -34.71
C ARG A 819 2.65 -16.15 -34.29
N GLY A 820 2.54 -17.00 -33.27
CA GLY A 820 3.64 -17.85 -32.83
C GLY A 820 4.07 -18.88 -33.88
N GLN A 821 3.12 -19.40 -34.67
CA GLN A 821 3.43 -20.31 -35.78
C GLN A 821 4.23 -19.63 -36.89
N ILE A 822 3.93 -18.36 -37.20
CA ILE A 822 4.62 -17.61 -38.26
C ILE A 822 6.00 -17.15 -37.82
N ILE A 823 6.17 -16.67 -36.59
CA ILE A 823 7.50 -16.36 -36.03
C ILE A 823 8.41 -17.59 -36.11
N ARG A 824 7.87 -18.78 -35.89
CA ARG A 824 8.63 -20.02 -36.01
C ARG A 824 8.95 -20.39 -37.46
N LEU A 825 8.06 -20.11 -38.42
CA LEU A 825 8.37 -20.28 -39.85
C LEU A 825 9.46 -19.29 -40.30
N GLU A 826 9.36 -18.01 -39.91
CA GLU A 826 10.39 -17.00 -40.18
C GLU A 826 11.75 -17.41 -39.61
N SER A 827 11.78 -17.96 -38.38
CA SER A 827 12.99 -18.49 -37.77
C SER A 827 13.56 -19.70 -38.53
N ASN A 828 12.72 -20.55 -39.11
CA ASN A 828 13.17 -21.70 -39.90
C ASN A 828 13.71 -21.28 -41.28
N PHE A 829 13.16 -20.22 -41.87
CA PHE A 829 13.60 -19.70 -43.16
C PHE A 829 14.74 -18.68 -43.07
N GLY A 830 14.97 -18.11 -41.89
CA GLY A 830 15.91 -16.99 -41.72
C GLY A 830 15.46 -15.70 -42.43
N LYS A 831 14.19 -15.62 -42.85
CA LYS A 831 13.62 -14.50 -43.62
C LYS A 831 12.24 -14.13 -43.09
N GLU A 832 11.92 -12.84 -43.11
CA GLU A 832 10.60 -12.36 -42.71
C GLU A 832 9.55 -12.71 -43.77
N LEU A 833 8.44 -13.30 -43.34
CA LEU A 833 7.30 -13.65 -44.20
C LEU A 833 6.25 -12.54 -44.23
N LEU A 834 6.29 -11.60 -43.28
CA LEU A 834 5.33 -10.51 -43.13
C LEU A 834 6.04 -9.17 -42.96
N VAL A 835 5.49 -8.11 -43.57
CA VAL A 835 6.00 -6.75 -43.39
C VAL A 835 5.56 -6.21 -42.02
N ARG A 836 6.49 -6.04 -41.07
CA ARG A 836 6.19 -5.47 -39.75
C ARG A 836 6.63 -4.00 -39.68
N SER A 837 5.70 -3.07 -39.87
CA SER A 837 5.90 -1.67 -39.47
C SER A 837 5.30 -1.45 -38.07
N GLY A 838 6.02 -0.74 -37.18
CA GLY A 838 5.84 -0.70 -35.72
C GLY A 838 4.53 -0.18 -35.11
N SER A 839 3.40 -0.28 -35.80
CA SER A 839 2.06 0.11 -35.32
C SER A 839 1.11 -1.09 -35.31
N ARG A 840 0.40 -1.31 -34.19
CA ARG A 840 -0.54 -2.45 -33.97
C ARG A 840 -1.81 -2.41 -34.84
N LEU A 841 -1.94 -1.46 -35.77
CA LEU A 841 -3.16 -1.19 -36.53
C LEU A 841 -2.97 -1.21 -38.06
N ARG A 842 -1.87 -1.76 -38.58
CA ARG A 842 -1.68 -1.92 -40.04
C ARG A 842 -2.04 -3.32 -40.56
N PRO A 843 -2.54 -3.42 -41.80
CA PRO A 843 -3.02 -4.67 -42.39
C PRO A 843 -1.91 -5.71 -42.57
N TRP A 844 -2.32 -6.97 -42.50
CA TRP A 844 -1.53 -8.17 -42.68
C TRP A 844 -1.09 -8.30 -44.14
N ARG A 845 0.18 -8.01 -44.45
CA ARG A 845 0.72 -8.09 -45.81
C ARG A 845 1.95 -9.01 -45.86
N PRO A 846 1.94 -10.08 -46.67
CA PRO A 846 3.11 -10.92 -46.87
C PRO A 846 4.25 -10.15 -47.56
N THR A 847 5.50 -10.49 -47.26
CA THR A 847 6.67 -9.99 -48.00
C THR A 847 6.70 -10.60 -49.41
N ALA A 848 7.59 -10.12 -50.29
CA ALA A 848 7.80 -10.77 -51.60
C ALA A 848 8.11 -12.27 -51.44
N PHE A 849 8.96 -12.61 -50.47
CA PHE A 849 9.25 -13.99 -50.09
C PHE A 849 8.02 -14.72 -49.50
N GLY A 850 7.22 -14.02 -48.68
CA GLY A 850 5.97 -14.55 -48.15
C GLY A 850 4.93 -14.93 -49.23
N HIS A 851 4.84 -14.17 -50.32
CA HIS A 851 3.99 -14.51 -51.47
C HIS A 851 4.50 -15.77 -52.18
N THR A 852 5.81 -15.83 -52.48
CA THR A 852 6.43 -17.02 -53.09
C THR A 852 6.19 -18.29 -52.26
N VAL A 853 6.28 -18.20 -50.93
CA VAL A 853 6.00 -19.32 -50.03
C VAL A 853 4.53 -19.75 -50.07
N ALA A 854 3.59 -18.80 -50.12
CA ALA A 854 2.17 -19.12 -50.22
C ALA A 854 1.83 -19.79 -51.57
N ASP A 855 2.37 -19.27 -52.68
CA ASP A 855 2.14 -19.80 -54.02
C ASP A 855 2.69 -21.22 -54.17
N LEU A 856 3.91 -21.48 -53.69
CA LEU A 856 4.51 -22.82 -53.70
C LEU A 856 3.69 -23.81 -52.86
N VAL A 857 3.15 -23.38 -51.71
CA VAL A 857 2.27 -24.23 -50.89
C VAL A 857 0.98 -24.57 -51.63
N HIS A 858 0.38 -23.62 -52.36
CA HIS A 858 -0.82 -23.87 -53.16
C HIS A 858 -0.54 -24.80 -54.35
N GLN A 859 0.61 -24.67 -55.03
CA GLN A 859 1.01 -25.59 -56.10
C GLN A 859 1.24 -27.02 -55.60
N ILE A 860 1.82 -27.16 -54.40
CA ILE A 860 1.99 -28.47 -53.75
C ILE A 860 0.63 -29.05 -53.35
N GLU A 861 -0.29 -28.25 -52.79
CA GLU A 861 -1.65 -28.71 -52.47
C GLU A 861 -2.38 -29.21 -53.73
N ALA A 862 -2.33 -28.45 -54.83
CA ALA A 862 -2.96 -28.85 -56.10
C ALA A 862 -2.39 -30.16 -56.67
N ARG A 863 -1.06 -30.37 -56.57
CA ARG A 863 -0.42 -31.63 -56.98
C ARG A 863 -0.71 -32.81 -56.04
N ILE A 864 -0.96 -32.56 -54.76
CA ILE A 864 -1.37 -33.59 -53.81
C ILE A 864 -2.81 -34.02 -54.10
N ASP A 865 -3.68 -33.08 -54.41
CA ASP A 865 -5.09 -33.36 -54.71
C ASP A 865 -5.24 -34.16 -56.01
N THR A 866 -4.44 -33.89 -57.05
CA THR A 866 -4.43 -34.71 -58.28
C THR A 866 -3.88 -36.13 -58.07
N VAL A 867 -2.92 -36.32 -57.17
CA VAL A 867 -2.41 -37.66 -56.79
C VAL A 867 -3.47 -38.45 -56.02
N ASN A 868 -4.27 -37.79 -55.17
CA ASN A 868 -5.36 -38.43 -54.43
C ASN A 868 -6.55 -38.80 -55.33
N ASP A 869 -6.91 -37.96 -56.32
CA ASP A 869 -8.00 -38.24 -57.27
C ASP A 869 -7.71 -39.46 -58.18
N CYS A 870 -6.44 -39.74 -58.49
CA CYS A 870 -6.02 -40.95 -59.22
C CYS A 870 -6.14 -42.23 -58.38
N ALA A 871 -6.12 -42.14 -57.05
CA ALA A 871 -6.22 -43.30 -56.16
C ALA A 871 -7.67 -43.72 -55.86
N THR A 872 -8.66 -42.86 -56.16
CA THR A 872 -10.08 -43.07 -55.82
C THR A 872 -10.97 -43.47 -57.00
N ARG A 873 -10.43 -43.70 -58.21
CA ARG A 873 -11.19 -44.32 -59.31
C ARG A 873 -11.14 -45.85 -59.20
N PRO A 874 -12.29 -46.56 -59.14
CA PRO A 874 -12.28 -48.01 -59.27
C PRO A 874 -11.79 -48.38 -60.67
N LYS A 875 -10.79 -49.26 -60.77
CA LYS A 875 -10.48 -49.93 -62.04
C LYS A 875 -11.69 -50.80 -62.39
N HIS A 876 -12.34 -50.48 -63.51
CA HIS A 876 -13.17 -51.45 -64.22
C HIS A 876 -12.29 -52.49 -64.90
#